data_AF-B3M7L8-F1
#
_entry.id   AF-B3M7L8-F1
#
_cell.length_a   1.000
_cell.length_b   1.000
_cell.length_c   1.000
_cell.angle_alpha   90.00
_cell.angle_beta   90.00
_cell.angle_gamma   90.00
#
_symmetry.space_group_name_H-M   'P 1'
#
loop_
_entity.id
_entity.type
_entity.pdbx_description
1 polymer ?
#
loop_
_entity_poly.entity_id
_entity_poly.type
_entity_poly.pdbx_seq_one_letter_code
_entity_poly.pdbx_strand_id
1 'polypeptide(L)'
;MDRLVFTRCAKVGSESFMELMEHLEIINNYRVDKVGTHKKSKRQLEPQGQADLAGYIYNSDEGSVYVEHVPWIDFNAYNLPKPIFINLVRDPVERMISWYYYVRNSYRNAIYYRRNPLAPLKPTAWFKKSYNECVRSGDPECQYIPMSVRDAVPNFKRQTIFFCGHDPDCLPFDSPLALQMAKRRVEKEYAVVGTWEETNITLTVLEHYIPRYFSRAQIIFHMYQKSLTNRNRNNRKPQVDDDVRAMLASLSSRALNNTRHSKLEVVFFNRGAKVGSEALMQLTQTMAPFNNMTVVTKGPLEINSRTRAPREQMIQAIWVNDLDPGTLYIEHCNWLNFRRYQLKMPIYINLVRDPVERMVSWYYYVRSSYRNAIFFRKNPNATIKAESWYKKNYNDCVRSGDPECQYLPGSVKETEGNYKRQSLFFCGHNRECLPFDSHRAIQLAKINVERDYAVVGTWEETNITLAVLEAYIPRFFKGARQIFESSVLPSCAFVNFFGSLEYKPTKPLTSQLGRITVMNLNNTRFARLEVMVFNRPTRVESEEMLPLFRHLAAMNDINVVLNGPIRTMNRTRTEHEQLVEIDWTSEMEKGSIYMAHSNWLDFNGFGYKKPIYASLVRDPVDRMVADYYKRRSWTKRMIYRKMYPGRIEKPEKWYKQSFNQCVRSGDPECRYIQYSIKDYIDDFKRQSLYFCGNNPDCLPFNSPHAIQMAKQRVEKEYSVVGTWEERNITLTVFEKYIPKYFNHARFLYKLHSQSIRNRNRNNRKPHIDRDVREMVRRNFTNEYEFYYFCKQRLYKQYIALQLENNLK
;
A
#
# COMPACT_ATOMS: atom_id res chain seq x y z
N MET A 1 26.76 28.03 -15.71
CA MET A 1 27.95 27.36 -15.17
C MET A 1 27.58 25.98 -14.62
N ASP A 2 26.90 25.16 -15.43
CA ASP A 2 26.39 23.89 -14.93
C ASP A 2 27.50 22.85 -14.99
N ARG A 3 27.92 22.33 -13.84
CA ARG A 3 28.80 21.17 -13.71
C ARG A 3 28.10 20.14 -12.84
N LEU A 4 28.07 18.90 -13.28
CA LEU A 4 27.39 17.82 -12.58
C LEU A 4 28.43 17.04 -11.76
N VAL A 5 28.15 16.81 -10.48
CA VAL A 5 29.02 16.03 -9.60
C VAL A 5 28.26 14.82 -9.08
N PHE A 6 28.77 13.64 -9.40
CA PHE A 6 28.28 12.36 -8.92
C PHE A 6 29.24 11.78 -7.87
N THR A 7 28.98 12.07 -6.60
CA THR A 7 29.69 11.54 -5.42
C THR A 7 29.31 10.08 -5.15
N ARG A 8 29.60 9.21 -6.11
CA ARG A 8 28.99 7.89 -6.22
C ARG A 8 29.17 7.02 -4.99
N CYS A 9 28.07 6.48 -4.47
CA CYS A 9 28.11 5.39 -3.49
C CYS A 9 28.57 4.06 -4.14
N ALA A 10 29.22 3.19 -3.37
CA ALA A 10 29.57 1.84 -3.84
C ALA A 10 28.37 0.89 -3.77
N LYS A 11 28.27 -0.03 -4.75
CA LYS A 11 27.27 -1.13 -4.84
C LYS A 11 25.80 -0.70 -4.97
N VAL A 12 25.55 0.52 -5.43
CA VAL A 12 24.21 1.10 -5.68
C VAL A 12 23.78 1.08 -7.15
N GLY A 13 24.55 0.44 -8.04
CA GLY A 13 24.35 0.55 -9.50
C GLY A 13 25.12 1.69 -10.16
N SER A 14 26.06 2.31 -9.43
CA SER A 14 26.79 3.49 -9.89
C SER A 14 27.69 3.29 -11.12
N GLU A 15 28.11 2.06 -11.44
CA GLU A 15 28.84 1.78 -12.69
C GLU A 15 27.90 1.73 -13.90
N SER A 16 26.74 1.07 -13.77
CA SER A 16 25.71 1.07 -14.82
C SER A 16 25.20 2.49 -15.08
N PHE A 17 25.04 3.30 -14.04
CA PHE A 17 24.62 4.68 -14.21
C PHE A 17 25.70 5.56 -14.87
N MET A 18 26.98 5.30 -14.57
CA MET A 18 28.10 5.96 -15.28
C MET A 18 28.12 5.58 -16.76
N GLU A 19 27.94 4.30 -17.11
CA GLU A 19 27.83 3.85 -18.51
C GLU A 19 26.67 4.53 -19.23
N LEU A 20 25.53 4.68 -18.56
CA LEU A 20 24.40 5.42 -19.12
C LEU A 20 24.78 6.88 -19.41
N MET A 21 25.54 7.52 -18.50
CA MET A 21 26.06 8.87 -18.74
C MET A 21 27.04 8.90 -19.91
N GLU A 22 27.92 7.91 -20.05
CA GLU A 22 28.81 7.78 -21.23
C GLU A 22 28.02 7.64 -22.54
N HIS A 23 26.90 6.91 -22.54
CA HIS A 23 26.03 6.83 -23.72
C HIS A 23 25.30 8.14 -24.02
N LEU A 24 24.96 8.91 -22.99
CA LEU A 24 24.30 10.20 -23.12
C LEU A 24 25.27 11.33 -23.48
N GLU A 25 26.56 11.17 -23.20
CA GLU A 25 27.64 12.12 -23.49
C GLU A 25 27.59 12.62 -24.94
N ILE A 26 27.47 11.67 -25.89
CA ILE A 26 27.41 11.93 -27.34
C ILE A 26 26.12 12.67 -27.73
N ILE A 27 25.01 12.35 -27.07
CA ILE A 27 23.66 12.82 -27.47
C ILE A 27 23.39 14.22 -26.89
N ASN A 28 23.85 14.45 -25.67
CA ASN A 28 23.56 15.65 -24.90
C ASN A 28 24.75 16.64 -24.86
N ASN A 29 25.82 16.34 -25.61
CA ASN A 29 27.00 17.20 -25.80
C ASN A 29 27.61 17.69 -24.48
N TYR A 30 27.99 16.74 -23.64
CA TYR A 30 28.71 16.98 -22.39
C TYR A 30 29.96 16.09 -22.34
N ARG A 31 30.77 16.19 -21.28
CA ARG A 31 31.96 15.34 -21.09
C ARG A 31 31.93 14.62 -19.74
N VAL A 32 32.17 13.31 -19.73
CA VAL A 32 32.32 12.55 -18.46
C VAL A 32 33.79 12.53 -18.05
N ASP A 33 34.11 13.16 -16.91
CA ASP A 33 35.45 13.10 -16.33
C ASP A 33 35.64 11.84 -15.48
N LYS A 34 36.60 11.00 -15.91
CA LYS A 34 36.92 9.72 -15.30
C LYS A 34 38.13 9.78 -14.34
N VAL A 35 38.79 10.92 -14.18
CA VAL A 35 39.98 11.05 -13.30
C VAL A 35 39.67 10.59 -11.88
N GLY A 36 38.50 10.97 -11.34
CA GLY A 36 38.04 10.55 -10.01
C GLY A 36 37.80 9.04 -9.87
N THR A 37 37.56 8.32 -10.97
CA THR A 37 37.26 6.88 -10.94
C THR A 37 38.47 6.00 -10.68
N HIS A 38 39.67 6.53 -10.93
CA HIS A 38 40.94 5.84 -10.69
C HIS A 38 41.49 6.07 -9.26
N LYS A 39 40.93 7.04 -8.53
CA LYS A 39 41.37 7.36 -7.16
C LYS A 39 40.85 6.32 -6.16
N LYS A 40 41.66 6.03 -5.15
CA LYS A 40 41.23 5.23 -4.00
C LYS A 40 40.23 6.04 -3.17
N SER A 41 39.08 5.45 -2.88
CA SER A 41 38.08 6.09 -2.01
C SER A 41 38.66 6.40 -0.63
N LYS A 42 38.51 7.65 -0.20
CA LYS A 42 38.83 8.12 1.15
C LYS A 42 37.55 8.51 1.86
N ARG A 43 37.44 8.16 3.15
CA ARG A 43 36.28 8.52 3.99
C ARG A 43 36.26 9.99 4.38
N GLN A 44 37.44 10.58 4.44
CA GLN A 44 37.68 11.97 4.78
C GLN A 44 38.84 12.47 3.92
N LEU A 45 38.70 13.67 3.38
CA LEU A 45 39.76 14.46 2.79
C LEU A 45 40.14 15.57 3.78
N GLU A 46 41.43 15.80 3.92
CA GLU A 46 41.93 16.98 4.65
C GLU A 46 41.41 18.27 3.97
N PRO A 47 41.30 19.39 4.70
CA PRO A 47 40.78 20.65 4.16
C PRO A 47 41.46 21.08 2.86
N GLN A 48 42.79 20.94 2.75
CA GLN A 48 43.51 21.24 1.51
C GLN A 48 43.06 20.33 0.35
N GLY A 49 42.91 19.03 0.60
CA GLY A 49 42.46 18.09 -0.42
C GLY A 49 41.00 18.31 -0.85
N GLN A 50 40.16 18.84 0.04
CA GLN A 50 38.81 19.29 -0.32
C GLN A 50 38.84 20.54 -1.19
N ALA A 51 39.69 21.52 -0.84
CA ALA A 51 39.89 22.74 -1.63
C ALA A 51 40.43 22.42 -3.03
N ASP A 52 41.44 21.56 -3.13
CA ASP A 52 42.04 21.13 -4.40
C ASP A 52 40.99 20.45 -5.31
N LEU A 53 40.15 19.60 -4.73
CA LEU A 53 39.08 18.92 -5.48
C LEU A 53 37.97 19.88 -5.91
N ALA A 54 37.54 20.78 -5.02
CA ALA A 54 36.55 21.80 -5.35
C ALA A 54 37.06 22.73 -6.46
N GLY A 55 38.33 23.16 -6.38
CA GLY A 55 39.02 23.96 -7.39
C GLY A 55 39.14 23.23 -8.73
N TYR A 56 39.50 21.93 -8.70
CA TYR A 56 39.55 21.11 -9.91
C TYR A 56 38.19 21.00 -10.60
N ILE A 57 37.12 20.72 -9.85
CA ILE A 57 35.75 20.66 -10.40
C ILE A 57 35.34 22.03 -10.93
N TYR A 58 35.63 23.10 -10.22
CA TYR A 58 35.31 24.46 -10.64
C TYR A 58 36.02 24.85 -11.95
N ASN A 59 37.29 24.47 -12.10
CA ASN A 59 38.10 24.77 -13.28
C ASN A 59 37.82 23.83 -14.49
N SER A 60 36.99 22.81 -14.31
CA SER A 60 36.59 21.92 -15.41
C SER A 60 35.70 22.66 -16.42
N ASP A 61 35.63 22.16 -17.66
CA ASP A 61 34.78 22.75 -18.71
C ASP A 61 33.31 22.81 -18.30
N GLU A 62 32.58 23.82 -18.76
CA GLU A 62 31.14 23.88 -18.52
C GLU A 62 30.42 22.69 -19.20
N GLY A 63 29.50 22.04 -18.49
CA GLY A 63 28.90 20.80 -18.95
C GLY A 63 29.70 19.56 -18.57
N SER A 64 30.78 19.64 -17.80
CA SER A 64 31.49 18.42 -17.35
C SER A 64 30.69 17.65 -16.29
N VAL A 65 30.76 16.32 -16.33
CA VAL A 65 30.27 15.40 -15.28
C VAL A 65 31.45 14.79 -14.53
N TYR A 66 31.63 15.18 -13.27
CA TYR A 66 32.67 14.64 -12.40
C TYR A 66 32.16 13.43 -11.60
N VAL A 67 32.93 12.34 -11.57
CA VAL A 67 32.54 11.11 -10.85
C VAL A 67 33.66 10.59 -9.95
N GLU A 68 33.41 10.52 -8.64
CA GLU A 68 34.38 10.00 -7.66
C GLU A 68 33.68 9.32 -6.45
N HIS A 69 34.34 8.33 -5.85
CA HIS A 69 33.95 7.76 -4.55
C HIS A 69 34.42 8.65 -3.38
N VAL A 70 33.81 9.82 -3.25
CA VAL A 70 34.14 10.85 -2.24
C VAL A 70 32.87 11.32 -1.50
N PRO A 71 32.95 11.67 -0.20
CA PRO A 71 31.84 12.34 0.48
C PRO A 71 31.51 13.72 -0.11
N TRP A 72 30.31 14.24 0.20
CA TRP A 72 29.92 15.60 -0.16
C TRP A 72 30.93 16.65 0.35
N ILE A 73 31.19 17.65 -0.49
CA ILE A 73 32.10 18.78 -0.23
C ILE A 73 31.30 20.07 -0.30
N ASP A 74 31.51 20.96 0.67
CA ASP A 74 30.89 22.28 0.69
C ASP A 74 31.69 23.25 -0.17
N PHE A 75 31.16 23.61 -1.35
CA PHE A 75 31.82 24.58 -2.24
C PHE A 75 31.78 26.00 -1.67
N ASN A 76 30.76 26.33 -0.87
CA ASN A 76 30.63 27.66 -0.27
C ASN A 76 31.73 27.92 0.76
N ALA A 77 32.18 26.87 1.46
CA ALA A 77 33.29 26.96 2.41
C ALA A 77 34.62 27.40 1.74
N TYR A 78 34.73 27.25 0.42
CA TYR A 78 35.90 27.64 -0.37
C TYR A 78 35.62 28.84 -1.29
N ASN A 79 34.52 29.57 -1.07
CA ASN A 79 34.09 30.70 -1.91
C ASN A 79 33.90 30.33 -3.40
N LEU A 80 33.54 29.08 -3.69
CA LEU A 80 33.27 28.61 -5.05
C LEU A 80 31.76 28.43 -5.26
N PRO A 81 31.25 28.68 -6.48
CA PRO A 81 29.85 28.42 -6.79
C PRO A 81 29.55 26.93 -6.74
N LYS A 82 28.39 26.59 -6.17
CA LYS A 82 27.97 25.19 -6.01
C LYS A 82 27.71 24.51 -7.37
N PRO A 83 28.20 23.27 -7.58
CA PRO A 83 27.82 22.45 -8.72
C PRO A 83 26.47 21.75 -8.49
N ILE A 84 25.99 21.02 -9.49
CA ILE A 84 24.79 20.19 -9.40
C ILE A 84 25.19 18.83 -8.82
N PHE A 85 24.85 18.57 -7.56
CA PHE A 85 25.09 17.25 -6.96
C PHE A 85 23.97 16.26 -7.28
N ILE A 86 24.36 15.05 -7.67
CA ILE A 86 23.45 13.91 -7.77
C ILE A 86 24.04 12.68 -7.06
N ASN A 87 23.18 11.75 -6.68
CA ASN A 87 23.64 10.47 -6.17
C ASN A 87 22.63 9.33 -6.40
N LEU A 88 23.07 8.10 -6.10
CA LEU A 88 22.21 6.93 -6.06
C LEU A 88 22.32 6.24 -4.71
N VAL A 89 21.19 5.78 -4.19
CA VAL A 89 21.08 4.97 -2.98
C VAL A 89 20.48 3.60 -3.25
N ARG A 90 20.59 2.72 -2.25
CA ARG A 90 20.15 1.34 -2.26
C ARG A 90 19.86 0.91 -0.83
N ASP A 91 18.98 -0.06 -0.64
CA ASP A 91 18.81 -0.72 0.66
C ASP A 91 20.17 -1.08 1.30
N PRO A 92 20.42 -0.65 2.55
CA PRO A 92 21.73 -0.76 3.18
C PRO A 92 22.15 -2.22 3.41
N VAL A 93 21.20 -3.12 3.67
CA VAL A 93 21.46 -4.56 3.89
C VAL A 93 21.79 -5.23 2.56
N GLU A 94 20.96 -5.03 1.53
CA GLU A 94 21.18 -5.57 0.18
C GLU A 94 22.51 -5.10 -0.42
N ARG A 95 22.88 -3.84 -0.14
CA ARG A 95 24.16 -3.23 -0.53
C ARG A 95 25.34 -3.91 0.16
N MET A 96 25.23 -4.23 1.44
CA MET A 96 26.27 -4.95 2.18
C MET A 96 26.43 -6.41 1.73
N ILE A 97 25.32 -7.11 1.49
CA ILE A 97 25.36 -8.46 0.92
C ILE A 97 26.00 -8.43 -0.48
N SER A 98 25.67 -7.42 -1.29
CA SER A 98 26.28 -7.22 -2.61
C SER A 98 27.79 -6.98 -2.53
N TRP A 99 28.24 -6.17 -1.56
CA TRP A 99 29.65 -5.95 -1.29
C TRP A 99 30.35 -7.24 -0.82
N TYR A 100 29.75 -7.99 0.10
CA TYR A 100 30.28 -9.24 0.65
C TYR A 100 30.64 -10.26 -0.44
N TYR A 101 29.70 -10.53 -1.36
CA TYR A 101 29.95 -11.46 -2.47
C TYR A 101 30.85 -10.87 -3.55
N TYR A 102 30.85 -9.54 -3.72
CA TYR A 102 31.76 -8.88 -4.65
C TYR A 102 33.22 -9.02 -4.22
N VAL A 103 33.53 -8.85 -2.93
CA VAL A 103 34.92 -8.98 -2.46
C VAL A 103 35.44 -10.42 -2.54
N ARG A 104 34.55 -11.41 -2.43
CA ARG A 104 34.82 -12.85 -2.55
C ARG A 104 34.73 -13.41 -3.97
N ASN A 105 34.43 -12.58 -4.96
CA ASN A 105 34.33 -13.03 -6.33
C ASN A 105 35.68 -13.60 -6.82
N SER A 106 35.67 -14.84 -7.34
CA SER A 106 36.88 -15.56 -7.75
C SER A 106 37.62 -14.86 -8.89
N TYR A 107 36.91 -14.35 -9.89
CA TYR A 107 37.50 -13.65 -11.03
C TYR A 107 38.22 -12.36 -10.60
N ARG A 108 37.59 -11.56 -9.74
CA ARG A 108 38.21 -10.36 -9.15
C ARG A 108 39.51 -10.69 -8.40
N ASN A 109 39.48 -11.72 -7.57
CA ASN A 109 40.66 -12.12 -6.80
C ASN A 109 41.76 -12.69 -7.69
N ALA A 110 41.43 -13.45 -8.74
CA ALA A 110 42.40 -13.92 -9.72
C ALA A 110 43.17 -12.77 -10.39
N ILE A 111 42.48 -11.69 -10.77
CA ILE A 111 43.12 -10.47 -11.31
C ILE A 111 44.01 -9.81 -10.26
N TYR A 112 43.55 -9.73 -9.00
CA TYR A 112 44.32 -9.15 -7.91
C TYR A 112 45.65 -9.89 -7.67
N TYR A 113 45.63 -11.22 -7.55
CA TYR A 113 46.83 -12.03 -7.34
C TYR A 113 47.75 -12.04 -8.56
N ARG A 114 47.19 -11.95 -9.78
CA ARG A 114 48.01 -11.75 -11.00
C ARG A 114 48.82 -10.45 -10.95
N ARG A 115 48.22 -9.37 -10.42
CA ARG A 115 48.90 -8.07 -10.26
C ARG A 115 49.79 -8.00 -9.01
N ASN A 116 49.57 -8.88 -8.04
CA ASN A 116 50.28 -8.92 -6.76
C ASN A 116 50.69 -10.36 -6.43
N PRO A 117 51.72 -10.93 -7.09
CA PRO A 117 52.05 -12.35 -6.98
C PRO A 117 52.47 -12.79 -5.57
N LEU A 118 53.02 -11.86 -4.77
CA LEU A 118 53.48 -12.11 -3.41
C LEU A 118 52.37 -11.95 -2.34
N ALA A 119 51.15 -11.58 -2.73
CA ALA A 119 50.06 -11.42 -1.77
C ALA A 119 49.59 -12.80 -1.24
N PRO A 120 49.41 -12.98 0.08
CA PRO A 120 49.03 -14.27 0.64
C PRO A 120 47.63 -14.68 0.16
N LEU A 121 47.54 -15.89 -0.41
CA LEU A 121 46.29 -16.43 -0.92
C LEU A 121 45.31 -16.69 0.24
N LYS A 122 44.08 -16.19 0.11
CA LYS A 122 43.01 -16.51 1.07
C LYS A 122 42.64 -18.00 0.99
N PRO A 123 42.30 -18.65 2.12
CA PRO A 123 41.91 -20.06 2.13
C PRO A 123 40.57 -20.26 1.41
N THR A 124 40.37 -21.45 0.84
CA THR A 124 39.14 -21.83 0.13
C THR A 124 37.86 -21.61 0.96
N ALA A 125 37.93 -21.84 2.28
CA ALA A 125 36.83 -21.59 3.20
C ALA A 125 36.34 -20.14 3.15
N TRP A 126 37.25 -19.16 3.05
CA TRP A 126 36.89 -17.74 2.98
C TRP A 126 36.09 -17.39 1.72
N PHE A 127 36.41 -18.02 0.58
CA PHE A 127 35.70 -17.81 -0.69
C PHE A 127 34.31 -18.46 -0.70
N LYS A 128 34.15 -19.61 -0.03
CA LYS A 128 32.90 -20.38 -0.01
C LYS A 128 31.92 -19.97 1.10
N LYS A 129 32.40 -19.29 2.15
CA LYS A 129 31.60 -18.89 3.31
C LYS A 129 30.39 -18.07 2.90
N SER A 130 29.20 -18.47 3.34
CA SER A 130 27.97 -17.73 3.05
C SER A 130 27.85 -16.46 3.89
N TYR A 131 27.07 -15.49 3.42
CA TYR A 131 26.81 -14.28 4.21
C TYR A 131 26.10 -14.61 5.54
N ASN A 132 25.19 -15.57 5.54
CA ASN A 132 24.46 -16.00 6.73
C ASN A 132 25.41 -16.58 7.78
N GLU A 133 26.33 -17.43 7.35
CA GLU A 133 27.35 -18.01 8.22
C GLU A 133 28.30 -16.95 8.77
N CYS A 134 28.72 -15.99 7.95
CA CYS A 134 29.57 -14.87 8.36
C CYS A 134 28.93 -14.00 9.47
N VAL A 135 27.63 -13.71 9.36
CA VAL A 135 26.89 -12.96 10.38
C VAL A 135 26.75 -13.79 11.66
N ARG A 136 26.39 -15.08 11.54
CA ARG A 136 26.20 -15.97 12.70
C ARG A 136 27.49 -16.26 13.46
N SER A 137 28.63 -16.41 12.77
CA SER A 137 29.93 -16.58 13.41
C SER A 137 30.52 -15.28 13.92
N GLY A 138 29.91 -14.13 13.62
CA GLY A 138 30.40 -12.83 14.03
C GLY A 138 31.75 -12.48 13.41
N ASP A 139 31.98 -12.82 12.13
CA ASP A 139 33.25 -12.48 11.47
C ASP A 139 33.46 -10.95 11.38
N PRO A 140 34.69 -10.44 11.47
CA PRO A 140 34.97 -9.01 11.52
C PRO A 140 34.36 -8.17 10.40
N GLU A 141 34.26 -8.70 9.17
CA GLU A 141 33.64 -8.03 8.02
C GLU A 141 32.10 -8.00 8.04
N CYS A 142 31.46 -8.82 8.87
CA CYS A 142 30.01 -8.94 9.04
C CYS A 142 29.52 -8.36 10.37
N GLN A 143 30.37 -7.62 11.08
CA GLN A 143 30.02 -6.90 12.31
C GLN A 143 29.59 -5.45 12.04
N TYR A 144 28.40 -5.10 12.55
CA TYR A 144 27.74 -3.80 12.34
C TYR A 144 27.51 -3.07 13.66
N ILE A 145 28.59 -2.74 14.36
CA ILE A 145 28.54 -2.11 15.69
C ILE A 145 28.19 -0.61 15.57
N PRO A 146 27.05 -0.14 16.11
CA PRO A 146 26.69 1.28 16.11
C PRO A 146 27.75 2.15 16.78
N MET A 147 27.84 3.41 16.35
CA MET A 147 28.81 4.43 16.80
C MET A 147 30.29 4.09 16.53
N SER A 148 30.60 2.97 15.90
CA SER A 148 31.99 2.65 15.54
C SER A 148 32.52 3.61 14.46
N VAL A 149 33.72 4.17 14.70
CA VAL A 149 34.41 5.06 13.75
C VAL A 149 35.41 4.28 12.88
N ARG A 150 36.07 3.29 13.48
CA ARG A 150 37.02 2.39 12.80
C ARG A 150 36.36 1.07 12.46
N ASP A 151 36.75 0.50 11.33
CA ASP A 151 36.31 -0.85 10.94
C ASP A 151 37.48 -1.81 10.95
N ALA A 152 37.22 -3.06 11.35
CA ALA A 152 38.20 -4.13 11.29
C ALA A 152 38.62 -4.46 9.85
N VAL A 153 37.71 -4.28 8.88
CA VAL A 153 37.97 -4.52 7.45
C VAL A 153 37.49 -3.32 6.63
N PRO A 154 38.27 -2.84 5.64
CA PRO A 154 37.84 -1.80 4.73
C PRO A 154 36.53 -2.20 4.03
N ASN A 155 35.48 -1.44 4.27
CA ASN A 155 34.15 -1.70 3.73
C ASN A 155 33.42 -0.40 3.39
N PHE A 156 32.26 -0.54 2.76
CA PHE A 156 31.41 0.59 2.37
C PHE A 156 30.15 0.72 3.22
N LYS A 157 30.06 0.16 4.44
CA LYS A 157 28.78 0.07 5.19
C LYS A 157 28.14 1.41 5.55
N ARG A 158 28.92 2.48 5.63
CA ARG A 158 28.43 3.86 5.86
C ARG A 158 27.99 4.48 4.54
N GLN A 159 26.71 4.42 4.23
CA GLN A 159 26.14 5.17 3.10
C GLN A 159 25.91 6.64 3.47
N THR A 160 25.47 6.88 4.70
CA THR A 160 25.21 8.21 5.27
C THR A 160 26.38 9.18 5.10
N ILE A 161 27.62 8.70 5.22
CA ILE A 161 28.82 9.54 5.11
C ILE A 161 28.92 10.25 3.75
N PHE A 162 28.45 9.63 2.66
CA PHE A 162 28.52 10.24 1.33
C PHE A 162 27.67 11.51 1.22
N PHE A 163 26.61 11.61 2.02
CA PHE A 163 25.71 12.75 2.07
C PHE A 163 26.01 13.68 3.24
N CYS A 164 26.40 13.12 4.39
CA CYS A 164 26.79 13.85 5.58
C CYS A 164 28.10 14.61 5.39
N GLY A 165 28.99 14.18 4.48
CA GLY A 165 30.20 14.91 4.11
C GLY A 165 31.37 14.72 5.08
N HIS A 166 32.18 15.76 5.22
CA HIS A 166 33.51 15.70 5.83
C HIS A 166 33.57 16.05 7.32
N ASP A 167 32.41 16.19 7.97
CA ASP A 167 32.35 16.50 9.40
C ASP A 167 32.77 15.25 10.23
N PRO A 168 33.58 15.39 11.30
CA PRO A 168 33.88 14.29 12.20
C PRO A 168 32.63 13.57 12.74
N ASP A 169 31.52 14.30 12.95
CA ASP A 169 30.25 13.75 13.42
C ASP A 169 29.59 12.80 12.40
N CYS A 170 30.06 12.79 11.14
CA CYS A 170 29.61 11.89 10.09
C CYS A 170 30.30 10.52 10.09
N LEU A 171 31.38 10.37 10.84
CA LEU A 171 32.19 9.14 10.89
C LEU A 171 31.55 7.97 11.64
N PRO A 172 30.88 8.17 12.80
CA PRO A 172 30.34 7.06 13.56
C PRO A 172 29.27 6.31 12.76
N PHE A 173 29.40 4.98 12.71
CA PHE A 173 28.44 4.11 12.03
C PHE A 173 27.06 4.22 12.67
N ASP A 174 26.01 4.36 11.86
CA ASP A 174 24.62 4.41 12.34
C ASP A 174 24.34 5.52 13.37
N SER A 175 25.07 6.65 13.28
CA SER A 175 24.83 7.82 14.12
C SER A 175 23.53 8.53 13.72
N PRO A 176 22.59 8.76 14.66
CA PRO A 176 21.39 9.55 14.40
C PRO A 176 21.73 10.98 13.95
N LEU A 177 22.79 11.58 14.51
CA LEU A 177 23.25 12.92 14.13
C LEU A 177 23.75 12.93 12.68
N ALA A 178 24.62 11.99 12.32
CA ALA A 178 25.12 11.85 10.96
C ALA A 178 23.97 11.65 9.95
N LEU A 179 22.97 10.85 10.32
CA LEU A 179 21.79 10.60 9.50
C LEU A 179 20.96 11.87 9.31
N GLN A 180 20.76 12.67 10.35
CA GLN A 180 20.03 13.94 10.25
C GLN A 180 20.78 14.96 9.40
N MET A 181 22.10 15.06 9.55
CA MET A 181 22.95 15.92 8.72
C MET A 181 22.88 15.48 7.24
N ALA A 182 22.98 14.18 6.97
CA ALA A 182 22.81 13.63 5.63
C ALA A 182 21.45 13.96 5.02
N LYS A 183 20.34 13.76 5.75
CA LYS A 183 18.99 14.08 5.28
C LYS A 183 18.85 15.56 4.91
N ARG A 184 19.31 16.45 5.79
CA ARG A 184 19.30 17.90 5.54
C ARG A 184 20.09 18.27 4.28
N ARG A 185 21.25 17.65 4.06
CA ARG A 185 22.08 17.91 2.87
C ARG A 185 21.47 17.34 1.60
N VAL A 186 20.85 16.15 1.66
CA VAL A 186 20.08 15.61 0.53
C VAL A 186 18.98 16.59 0.09
N GLU A 187 18.26 17.18 1.03
CA GLU A 187 17.17 18.12 0.73
C GLU A 187 17.67 19.47 0.18
N LYS A 188 18.86 19.94 0.60
CA LYS A 188 19.36 21.29 0.29
C LYS A 188 20.42 21.34 -0.82
N GLU A 189 21.27 20.33 -0.88
CA GLU A 189 22.51 20.35 -1.65
C GLU A 189 22.46 19.45 -2.89
N TYR A 190 21.57 18.43 -2.91
CA TYR A 190 21.45 17.49 -4.02
C TYR A 190 20.24 17.81 -4.89
N ALA A 191 20.44 17.84 -6.21
CA ALA A 191 19.37 18.02 -7.17
C ALA A 191 18.51 16.76 -7.30
N VAL A 192 19.14 15.58 -7.39
CA VAL A 192 18.45 14.29 -7.47
C VAL A 192 19.23 13.22 -6.72
N VAL A 193 18.55 12.50 -5.84
CA VAL A 193 19.06 11.26 -5.22
C VAL A 193 18.09 10.14 -5.53
N GLY A 194 18.48 9.25 -6.45
CA GLY A 194 17.62 8.18 -6.95
C GLY A 194 18.01 6.79 -6.44
N THR A 195 17.32 5.77 -6.92
CA THR A 195 17.70 4.36 -6.74
C THR A 195 17.81 3.66 -8.09
N TRP A 196 18.74 2.72 -8.21
CA TRP A 196 18.84 1.90 -9.43
C TRP A 196 17.79 0.78 -9.49
N GLU A 197 17.17 0.44 -8.35
CA GLU A 197 16.10 -0.55 -8.26
C GLU A 197 14.79 -0.01 -8.85
N GLU A 198 14.57 1.31 -8.78
CA GLU A 198 13.46 2.02 -9.41
C GLU A 198 13.94 2.90 -10.58
N THR A 199 14.67 2.29 -11.53
CA THR A 199 15.34 3.02 -12.62
C THR A 199 14.40 3.95 -13.38
N ASN A 200 13.19 3.49 -13.72
CA ASN A 200 12.23 4.30 -14.48
C ASN A 200 11.85 5.60 -13.76
N ILE A 201 11.66 5.56 -12.44
CA ILE A 201 11.31 6.75 -11.65
C ILE A 201 12.51 7.69 -11.63
N THR A 202 13.68 7.16 -11.26
CA THR A 202 14.93 7.93 -11.19
C THR A 202 15.25 8.63 -12.51
N LEU A 203 15.12 7.94 -13.65
CA LEU A 203 15.38 8.53 -14.96
C LEU A 203 14.33 9.57 -15.38
N THR A 204 13.05 9.38 -15.04
CA THR A 204 12.01 10.42 -15.26
C THR A 204 12.38 11.71 -14.54
N VAL A 205 12.79 11.61 -13.27
CA VAL A 205 13.14 12.77 -12.46
C VAL A 205 14.38 13.46 -13.02
N LEU A 206 15.42 12.70 -13.37
CA LEU A 206 16.65 13.25 -13.96
C LEU A 206 16.39 13.95 -15.31
N GLU A 207 15.56 13.36 -16.18
CA GLU A 207 15.15 13.95 -17.45
C GLU A 207 14.46 15.31 -17.27
N HIS A 208 13.66 15.45 -16.23
CA HIS A 208 12.88 16.68 -15.99
C HIS A 208 13.66 17.74 -15.20
N TYR A 209 14.43 17.34 -14.19
CA TYR A 209 15.15 18.26 -13.31
C TYR A 209 16.47 18.74 -13.90
N ILE A 210 17.16 17.89 -14.68
CA ILE A 210 18.49 18.20 -15.21
C ILE A 210 18.58 17.79 -16.70
N PRO A 211 17.69 18.31 -17.57
CA PRO A 211 17.54 17.87 -18.95
C PRO A 211 18.82 18.02 -19.78
N ARG A 212 19.66 19.03 -19.50
CA ARG A 212 20.94 19.23 -20.18
C ARG A 212 21.82 17.97 -20.17
N TYR A 213 21.80 17.19 -19.09
CA TYR A 213 22.62 15.98 -18.95
C TYR A 213 21.84 14.70 -19.25
N PHE A 214 20.54 14.69 -18.94
CA PHE A 214 19.75 13.45 -18.95
C PHE A 214 18.60 13.44 -19.94
N SER A 215 18.49 14.39 -20.87
CA SER A 215 17.45 14.31 -21.91
C SER A 215 17.50 12.96 -22.62
N ARG A 216 16.33 12.32 -22.78
CA ARG A 216 16.17 11.01 -23.43
C ARG A 216 16.87 9.84 -22.71
N ALA A 217 17.28 10.00 -21.45
CA ALA A 217 17.88 8.95 -20.65
C ALA A 217 17.04 7.66 -20.58
N GLN A 218 15.71 7.72 -20.53
CA GLN A 218 14.84 6.55 -20.55
C GLN A 218 14.97 5.77 -21.86
N ILE A 219 14.97 6.48 -23.00
CA ILE A 219 15.09 5.85 -24.32
C ILE A 219 16.44 5.13 -24.42
N ILE A 220 17.52 5.80 -24.04
CA ILE A 220 18.88 5.24 -24.09
C ILE A 220 19.03 4.07 -23.11
N PHE A 221 18.46 4.18 -21.91
CA PHE A 221 18.43 3.08 -20.96
C PHE A 221 17.72 1.85 -21.53
N HIS A 222 16.58 2.03 -22.22
CA HIS A 222 15.87 0.92 -22.86
C HIS A 222 16.63 0.32 -24.04
N MET A 223 17.32 1.13 -24.84
CA MET A 223 18.16 0.65 -25.94
C MET A 223 19.32 -0.23 -25.43
N TYR A 224 20.00 0.21 -24.38
CA TYR A 224 21.16 -0.50 -23.80
C TYR A 224 20.81 -1.37 -22.59
N GLN A 225 19.53 -1.65 -22.36
CA GLN A 225 19.02 -2.28 -21.14
C GLN A 225 19.74 -3.60 -20.82
N LYS A 226 20.03 -4.42 -21.84
CA LYS A 226 20.75 -5.69 -21.65
C LYS A 226 22.19 -5.50 -21.15
N SER A 227 22.92 -4.48 -21.60
CA SER A 227 24.26 -4.16 -21.10
C SER A 227 24.17 -3.62 -19.67
N LEU A 228 23.36 -2.57 -19.49
CA LEU A 228 23.26 -1.80 -18.26
C LEU A 228 22.73 -2.62 -17.06
N THR A 229 21.81 -3.56 -17.29
CA THR A 229 21.24 -4.42 -16.24
C THR A 229 22.11 -5.62 -15.87
N ASN A 230 23.00 -6.06 -16.76
CA ASN A 230 23.88 -7.21 -16.52
C ASN A 230 25.29 -6.82 -16.06
N ARG A 231 25.67 -5.54 -16.20
CA ARG A 231 26.97 -5.03 -15.77
C ARG A 231 27.19 -5.25 -14.27
N ASN A 232 28.26 -5.98 -13.94
CA ASN A 232 28.68 -6.34 -12.58
C ASN A 232 27.61 -7.03 -11.72
N ARG A 233 26.65 -7.74 -12.34
CA ARG A 233 25.70 -8.56 -11.61
C ARG A 233 26.42 -9.79 -11.05
N ASN A 234 26.39 -9.94 -9.72
CA ASN A 234 26.87 -11.16 -9.09
C ASN A 234 25.84 -12.28 -9.32
N ASN A 235 26.08 -13.12 -10.33
CA ASN A 235 25.19 -14.23 -10.72
C ASN A 235 25.10 -15.38 -9.70
N ARG A 236 25.88 -15.31 -8.61
CA ARG A 236 25.84 -16.24 -7.46
C ARG A 236 25.61 -15.46 -6.19
N LYS A 237 24.43 -14.88 -6.00
CA LYS A 237 24.01 -14.33 -4.70
C LYS A 237 23.06 -15.35 -4.04
N PRO A 238 23.55 -16.19 -3.11
CA PRO A 238 22.71 -17.05 -2.29
C PRO A 238 21.60 -16.26 -1.58
N GLN A 239 20.48 -16.93 -1.31
CA GLN A 239 19.41 -16.39 -0.49
C GLN A 239 19.92 -16.10 0.93
N VAL A 240 19.60 -14.92 1.45
CA VAL A 240 19.89 -14.53 2.83
C VAL A 240 18.65 -14.81 3.66
N ASP A 241 18.83 -15.56 4.74
CA ASP A 241 17.75 -16.03 5.61
C ASP A 241 17.08 -14.83 6.32
N ASP A 242 15.78 -14.95 6.61
CA ASP A 242 15.00 -13.85 7.20
C ASP A 242 15.43 -13.52 8.64
N ASP A 243 15.92 -14.51 9.39
CA ASP A 243 16.52 -14.30 10.72
C ASP A 243 17.79 -13.43 10.62
N VAL A 244 18.64 -13.67 9.61
CA VAL A 244 19.84 -12.86 9.37
C VAL A 244 19.46 -11.44 8.93
N ARG A 245 18.42 -11.27 8.12
CA ARG A 245 17.88 -9.93 7.80
C ARG A 245 17.37 -9.22 9.05
N ALA A 246 16.70 -9.93 9.94
CA ALA A 246 16.20 -9.41 11.21
C ALA A 246 17.32 -9.12 12.23
N MET A 247 18.46 -9.81 12.17
CA MET A 247 19.64 -9.47 12.98
C MET A 247 20.34 -8.18 12.49
N LEU A 248 20.21 -7.86 11.19
CA LEU A 248 20.83 -6.69 10.57
C LEU A 248 19.97 -5.42 10.65
N ALA A 249 18.65 -5.58 10.64
CA ALA A 249 17.73 -4.53 11.07
C ALA A 249 17.74 -4.52 12.59
N SER A 250 18.24 -3.49 13.26
CA SER A 250 18.33 -3.40 14.73
C SER A 250 16.97 -3.29 15.45
N LEU A 251 15.95 -4.03 15.00
CA LEU A 251 14.60 -4.06 15.55
C LEU A 251 14.52 -5.19 16.58
N SER A 252 15.10 -4.97 17.75
CA SER A 252 14.72 -5.77 18.91
C SER A 252 13.41 -5.21 19.46
N SER A 253 12.39 -6.06 19.63
CA SER A 253 11.16 -5.70 20.36
C SER A 253 11.47 -5.14 21.76
N ARG A 254 12.58 -5.57 22.37
CA ARG A 254 13.07 -5.07 23.66
C ARG A 254 13.65 -3.65 23.57
N ALA A 255 14.20 -3.26 22.42
CA ALA A 255 14.75 -1.93 22.20
C ALA A 255 13.66 -0.89 21.86
N LEU A 256 12.56 -1.32 21.23
CA LEU A 256 11.40 -0.47 20.91
C LEU A 256 10.40 -0.31 22.07
N ASN A 257 10.45 -1.20 23.06
CA ASN A 257 9.55 -1.14 24.21
C ASN A 257 10.01 -0.09 25.24
N ASN A 258 9.44 1.11 25.15
CA ASN A 258 9.69 2.20 26.09
C ASN A 258 8.98 2.05 27.44
N THR A 259 8.06 1.09 27.61
CA THR A 259 7.37 0.86 28.90
C THR A 259 8.35 0.63 30.05
N ARG A 260 9.50 0.02 29.77
CA ARG A 260 10.57 -0.21 30.76
C ARG A 260 11.20 1.07 31.34
N HIS A 261 11.03 2.20 30.65
CA HIS A 261 11.55 3.50 31.07
C HIS A 261 10.53 4.29 31.91
N SER A 262 9.26 3.84 31.94
CA SER A 262 8.23 4.40 32.80
C SER A 262 8.41 3.90 34.23
N LYS A 263 8.48 4.84 35.18
CA LYS A 263 8.65 4.56 36.62
C LYS A 263 7.35 4.71 37.41
N LEU A 264 6.26 5.01 36.71
CA LEU A 264 4.93 5.22 37.25
C LEU A 264 3.98 4.26 36.53
N GLU A 265 3.20 3.51 37.31
CA GLU A 265 2.20 2.55 36.80
C GLU A 265 0.88 3.24 36.44
N VAL A 266 0.97 4.37 35.74
CA VAL A 266 -0.16 5.16 35.27
C VAL A 266 -0.02 5.29 33.76
N VAL A 267 -1.06 4.94 33.02
CA VAL A 267 -1.10 5.14 31.56
C VAL A 267 -1.62 6.54 31.29
N PHE A 268 -0.80 7.35 30.60
CA PHE A 268 -1.20 8.67 30.17
C PHE A 268 -1.51 8.66 28.67
N PHE A 269 -2.81 8.69 28.34
CA PHE A 269 -3.31 8.80 26.98
C PHE A 269 -3.64 10.27 26.66
N ASN A 270 -2.63 11.01 26.18
CA ASN A 270 -2.78 12.40 25.76
C ASN A 270 -3.49 12.49 24.38
N ARG A 271 -4.75 12.10 24.35
CA ARG A 271 -5.48 11.73 23.13
C ARG A 271 -5.57 12.86 22.10
N GLY A 272 -5.30 12.51 20.85
CA GLY A 272 -5.64 13.35 19.70
C GLY A 272 -7.13 13.29 19.33
N ALA A 273 -7.65 14.32 18.67
CA ALA A 273 -9.00 14.30 18.12
C ALA A 273 -9.06 13.56 16.78
N LYS A 274 -10.19 12.89 16.51
CA LYS A 274 -10.53 12.22 15.22
C LYS A 274 -9.57 11.10 14.77
N VAL A 275 -8.77 10.56 15.69
CA VAL A 275 -7.82 9.45 15.45
C VAL A 275 -8.34 8.07 15.91
N GLY A 276 -9.62 7.97 16.30
CA GLY A 276 -10.18 6.77 16.94
C GLY A 276 -10.03 6.76 18.47
N SER A 277 -9.61 7.86 19.08
CA SER A 277 -9.42 8.00 20.53
C SER A 277 -10.68 7.73 21.37
N GLU A 278 -11.87 7.99 20.82
CA GLU A 278 -13.15 7.74 21.52
C GLU A 278 -13.47 6.26 21.59
N ALA A 279 -13.17 5.52 20.51
CA ALA A 279 -13.34 4.08 20.48
C ALA A 279 -12.37 3.39 21.46
N LEU A 280 -11.10 3.83 21.51
CA LEU A 280 -10.15 3.34 22.51
C LEU A 280 -10.58 3.69 23.93
N MET A 281 -11.08 4.91 24.17
CA MET A 281 -11.62 5.30 25.48
C MET A 281 -12.78 4.39 25.90
N GLN A 282 -13.75 4.16 25.01
CA GLN A 282 -14.88 3.26 25.29
C GLN A 282 -14.41 1.84 25.59
N LEU A 283 -13.46 1.31 24.80
CA LEU A 283 -12.85 0.01 25.05
C LEU A 283 -12.20 -0.03 26.44
N THR A 284 -11.39 0.97 26.80
CA THR A 284 -10.74 1.01 28.12
C THR A 284 -11.76 1.07 29.27
N GLN A 285 -12.89 1.75 29.08
CA GLN A 285 -13.99 1.76 30.06
C GLN A 285 -14.63 0.39 30.20
N THR A 286 -14.85 -0.32 29.09
CA THR A 286 -15.36 -1.70 29.11
C THR A 286 -14.35 -2.67 29.75
N MET A 287 -13.05 -2.44 29.54
CA MET A 287 -11.97 -3.27 30.07
C MET A 287 -11.65 -3.02 31.55
N ALA A 288 -12.01 -1.86 32.08
CA ALA A 288 -11.71 -1.44 33.45
C ALA A 288 -12.00 -2.50 34.52
N PRO A 289 -13.19 -3.14 34.56
CA PRO A 289 -13.47 -4.19 35.54
C PRO A 289 -12.65 -5.47 35.32
N PHE A 290 -12.27 -5.81 34.09
CA PHE A 290 -11.56 -7.05 33.77
C PHE A 290 -10.06 -6.99 34.14
N ASN A 291 -9.48 -5.80 34.10
CA ASN A 291 -8.05 -5.58 34.32
C ASN A 291 -7.75 -4.80 35.61
N ASN A 292 -8.75 -4.64 36.49
CA ASN A 292 -8.65 -3.90 37.76
C ASN A 292 -7.98 -2.53 37.59
N MET A 293 -8.51 -1.74 36.65
CA MET A 293 -7.94 -0.43 36.28
C MET A 293 -8.99 0.67 36.44
N THR A 294 -8.54 1.88 36.79
CA THR A 294 -9.42 3.06 36.92
C THR A 294 -9.25 3.96 35.71
N VAL A 295 -10.33 4.29 35.00
CA VAL A 295 -10.28 5.20 33.83
C VAL A 295 -10.71 6.60 34.25
N VAL A 296 -9.79 7.57 34.16
CA VAL A 296 -10.03 8.97 34.52
C VAL A 296 -10.02 9.84 33.28
N THR A 297 -11.09 10.62 33.07
CA THR A 297 -11.25 11.49 31.88
C THR A 297 -11.33 12.98 32.22
N LYS A 298 -11.38 13.32 33.52
CA LYS A 298 -11.37 14.70 34.01
C LYS A 298 -9.99 15.03 34.56
N GLY A 299 -9.40 16.11 34.06
CA GLY A 299 -8.12 16.62 34.53
C GLY A 299 -8.24 17.68 35.62
N PRO A 300 -7.11 18.16 36.15
CA PRO A 300 -7.07 19.20 37.18
C PRO A 300 -7.35 20.62 36.64
N LEU A 301 -7.43 20.77 35.32
CA LEU A 301 -7.51 22.06 34.63
C LEU A 301 -8.56 22.00 33.51
N GLU A 302 -9.52 22.92 33.51
CA GLU A 302 -10.49 23.10 32.41
C GLU A 302 -10.06 24.27 31.51
N ILE A 303 -9.03 24.04 30.67
CA ILE A 303 -8.45 25.10 29.84
C ILE A 303 -8.70 24.81 28.35
N ASN A 304 -9.42 25.71 27.70
CA ASN A 304 -9.67 25.67 26.25
C ASN A 304 -8.54 26.40 25.48
N SER A 305 -7.30 25.92 25.62
CA SER A 305 -6.12 26.46 24.95
C SER A 305 -5.34 25.37 24.22
N ARG A 306 -4.68 25.73 23.11
CA ARG A 306 -3.83 24.84 22.30
C ARG A 306 -2.56 24.42 23.02
N THR A 307 -2.10 25.25 23.95
CA THR A 307 -0.89 25.05 24.75
C THR A 307 -1.14 25.52 26.17
N ARG A 308 -0.54 24.81 27.13
CA ARG A 308 -0.60 25.17 28.54
C ARG A 308 0.60 26.02 28.91
N ALA A 309 0.40 27.02 29.77
CA ALA A 309 1.49 27.79 30.36
C ALA A 309 2.40 26.87 31.21
N PRO A 310 3.68 27.23 31.45
CA PRO A 310 4.58 26.37 32.22
C PRO A 310 4.05 25.97 33.60
N ARG A 311 3.36 26.87 34.31
CA ARG A 311 2.72 26.58 35.61
C ARG A 311 1.59 25.55 35.49
N GLU A 312 0.77 25.66 34.45
CA GLU A 312 -0.33 24.71 34.17
C GLU A 312 0.21 23.33 33.79
N GLN A 313 1.29 23.27 33.00
CA GLN A 313 1.98 22.03 32.66
C GLN A 313 2.52 21.34 33.93
N MET A 314 3.09 22.12 34.86
CA MET A 314 3.59 21.61 36.14
C MET A 314 2.46 21.06 37.01
N ILE A 315 1.36 21.81 37.17
CA ILE A 315 0.18 21.37 37.95
C ILE A 315 -0.35 20.04 37.40
N GLN A 316 -0.50 19.93 36.08
CA GLN A 316 -0.96 18.69 35.48
C GLN A 316 0.04 17.55 35.67
N ALA A 317 1.34 17.79 35.48
CA ALA A 317 2.35 16.76 35.62
C ALA A 317 2.41 16.21 37.06
N ILE A 318 2.31 17.08 38.07
CA ILE A 318 2.21 16.68 39.48
C ILE A 318 0.95 15.84 39.69
N TRP A 319 -0.20 16.33 39.23
CA TRP A 319 -1.47 15.62 39.37
C TRP A 319 -1.45 14.22 38.73
N VAL A 320 -0.87 14.07 37.54
CA VAL A 320 -0.72 12.74 36.90
C VAL A 320 0.23 11.84 37.70
N ASN A 321 1.27 12.40 38.31
CA ASN A 321 2.23 11.66 39.12
C ASN A 321 1.64 11.18 40.45
N ASP A 322 0.60 11.85 40.96
CA ASP A 322 -0.08 11.53 42.21
C ASP A 322 -1.29 10.59 42.03
N LEU A 323 -1.60 10.18 40.78
CA LEU A 323 -2.65 9.20 40.52
C LEU A 323 -2.27 7.80 41.03
N ASP A 324 -3.27 7.07 41.51
CA ASP A 324 -3.08 5.71 42.01
C ASP A 324 -2.54 4.75 40.92
N PRO A 325 -1.66 3.80 41.27
CA PRO A 325 -1.21 2.75 40.36
C PRO A 325 -2.36 1.97 39.73
N GLY A 326 -2.32 1.75 38.41
CA GLY A 326 -3.43 1.13 37.67
C GLY A 326 -4.43 2.14 37.10
N THR A 327 -4.15 3.44 37.22
CA THR A 327 -4.97 4.49 36.59
C THR A 327 -4.61 4.68 35.12
N LEU A 328 -5.63 4.76 34.26
CA LEU A 328 -5.53 5.16 32.86
C LEU A 328 -6.17 6.55 32.72
N TYR A 329 -5.32 7.56 32.57
CA TYR A 329 -5.73 8.95 32.43
C TYR A 329 -5.82 9.35 30.96
N ILE A 330 -6.97 9.89 30.56
CA ILE A 330 -7.31 10.25 29.19
C ILE A 330 -7.68 11.73 29.14
N GLU A 331 -6.93 12.54 28.40
CA GLU A 331 -7.26 13.95 28.19
C GLU A 331 -6.77 14.44 26.82
N HIS A 332 -7.52 15.35 26.19
CA HIS A 332 -7.03 16.12 25.05
C HIS A 332 -5.99 17.15 25.50
N CYS A 333 -4.73 16.76 25.51
CA CYS A 333 -3.60 17.62 25.86
C CYS A 333 -2.34 17.25 25.06
N ASN A 334 -1.39 18.20 24.98
CA ASN A 334 -0.11 17.91 24.34
C ASN A 334 0.82 17.16 25.30
N TRP A 335 1.88 16.58 24.74
CA TRP A 335 2.94 15.93 25.49
C TRP A 335 3.52 16.84 26.59
N LEU A 336 3.69 16.27 27.79
CA LEU A 336 4.27 16.91 28.97
C LEU A 336 5.66 16.33 29.24
N ASN A 337 6.58 17.20 29.64
CA ASN A 337 7.92 16.78 30.02
C ASN A 337 8.02 16.56 31.54
N PHE A 338 7.76 15.34 32.02
CA PHE A 338 7.88 14.99 33.44
C PHE A 338 9.32 15.09 33.95
N ARG A 339 10.31 14.80 33.08
CA ARG A 339 11.74 14.89 33.44
C ARG A 339 12.15 16.32 33.82
N ARG A 340 11.57 17.32 33.15
CA ARG A 340 11.80 18.74 33.47
C ARG A 340 11.44 19.08 34.92
N TYR A 341 10.45 18.39 35.49
CA TYR A 341 9.96 18.61 36.85
C TYR A 341 10.48 17.56 37.85
N GLN A 342 11.44 16.71 37.44
CA GLN A 342 12.00 15.62 38.25
C GLN A 342 10.93 14.61 38.74
N LEU A 343 9.83 14.46 37.99
CA LEU A 343 8.73 13.54 38.29
C LEU A 343 8.94 12.18 37.63
N LYS A 344 8.21 11.16 38.12
CA LYS A 344 8.24 9.82 37.51
C LYS A 344 7.52 9.84 36.16
N MET A 345 8.12 9.20 35.16
CA MET A 345 7.52 9.12 33.82
C MET A 345 6.32 8.14 33.83
N PRO A 346 5.13 8.57 33.38
CA PRO A 346 4.01 7.66 33.11
C PRO A 346 4.27 6.79 31.88
N ILE A 347 3.36 5.85 31.62
CA ILE A 347 3.32 5.07 30.39
C ILE A 347 2.55 5.88 29.33
N TYR A 348 3.28 6.53 28.43
CA TYR A 348 2.66 7.32 27.37
C TYR A 348 2.11 6.43 26.24
N ILE A 349 0.86 6.65 25.87
CA ILE A 349 0.27 6.07 24.67
C ILE A 349 -0.43 7.13 23.83
N ASN A 350 -0.56 6.89 22.52
CA ASN A 350 -1.42 7.71 21.68
C ASN A 350 -1.92 6.97 20.44
N LEU A 351 -2.79 7.62 19.68
CA LEU A 351 -3.22 7.20 18.36
C LEU A 351 -2.95 8.28 17.31
N VAL A 352 -2.61 7.85 16.11
CA VAL A 352 -2.48 8.68 14.91
C VAL A 352 -3.41 8.18 13.81
N ARG A 353 -3.74 9.08 12.88
CA ARG A 353 -4.53 8.81 11.68
C ARG A 353 -3.89 9.51 10.49
N ASP A 354 -4.19 9.06 9.28
CA ASP A 354 -3.90 9.84 8.08
C ASP A 354 -4.39 11.29 8.23
N PRO A 355 -3.52 12.30 8.01
CA PRO A 355 -3.83 13.68 8.31
C PRO A 355 -4.95 14.26 7.43
N VAL A 356 -5.12 13.78 6.20
CA VAL A 356 -6.18 14.23 5.29
C VAL A 356 -7.51 13.60 5.69
N GLU A 357 -7.54 12.28 5.87
CA GLU A 357 -8.74 11.56 6.33
C GLU A 357 -9.25 12.08 7.67
N ARG A 358 -8.33 12.47 8.56
CA ARG A 358 -8.67 13.11 9.82
C ARG A 358 -9.34 14.46 9.63
N MET A 359 -8.89 15.25 8.66
CA MET A 359 -9.51 16.55 8.34
C MET A 359 -10.87 16.39 7.67
N VAL A 360 -11.03 15.41 6.78
CA VAL A 360 -12.34 15.03 6.22
C VAL A 360 -13.29 14.60 7.33
N SER A 361 -12.83 13.75 8.25
CA SER A 361 -13.62 13.30 9.40
C SER A 361 -14.02 14.46 10.32
N TRP A 362 -13.13 15.42 10.56
CA TRP A 362 -13.44 16.64 11.30
C TRP A 362 -14.49 17.50 10.58
N TYR A 363 -14.33 17.71 9.27
CA TYR A 363 -15.21 18.51 8.43
C TYR A 363 -16.68 18.06 8.52
N TYR A 364 -16.91 16.76 8.36
CA TYR A 364 -18.26 16.19 8.45
C TYR A 364 -18.77 16.09 9.89
N TYR A 365 -17.88 15.85 10.86
CA TYR A 365 -18.28 15.84 12.27
C TYR A 365 -18.83 17.20 12.71
N VAL A 366 -18.17 18.29 12.31
CA VAL A 366 -18.59 19.66 12.67
C VAL A 366 -19.95 20.01 12.06
N ARG A 367 -20.26 19.45 10.89
CA ARG A 367 -21.53 19.60 10.15
C ARG A 367 -22.61 18.58 10.51
N SER A 368 -22.31 17.61 11.36
CA SER A 368 -23.28 16.55 11.69
C SER A 368 -24.50 17.12 12.42
N SER A 369 -25.69 16.66 12.02
CA SER A 369 -26.97 17.10 12.57
C SER A 369 -27.07 16.86 14.08
N TYR A 370 -26.62 15.69 14.55
CA TYR A 370 -26.66 15.31 15.96
C TYR A 370 -25.82 16.23 16.86
N ARG A 371 -24.56 16.51 16.48
CA ARG A 371 -23.68 17.42 17.24
C ARG A 371 -24.31 18.81 17.34
N ASN A 372 -24.83 19.32 16.22
CA ASN A 372 -25.45 20.64 16.18
C ASN A 372 -26.75 20.67 16.98
N ALA A 373 -27.56 19.61 16.94
CA ALA A 373 -28.76 19.49 17.79
C ALA A 373 -28.43 19.58 19.29
N ILE A 374 -27.37 18.89 19.76
CA ILE A 374 -26.91 19.01 21.15
C ILE A 374 -26.41 20.42 21.45
N PHE A 375 -25.63 21.01 20.54
CA PHE A 375 -25.07 22.34 20.70
C PHE A 375 -26.17 23.41 20.86
N PHE A 376 -27.17 23.41 19.98
CA PHE A 376 -28.31 24.34 20.03
C PHE A 376 -29.25 24.03 21.19
N ARG A 377 -29.35 22.77 21.64
CA ARG A 377 -30.07 22.45 22.89
C ARG A 377 -29.42 23.08 24.11
N LYS A 378 -28.07 23.10 24.16
CA LYS A 378 -27.31 23.73 25.26
C LYS A 378 -27.22 25.25 25.12
N ASN A 379 -27.31 25.77 23.90
CA ASN A 379 -27.18 27.18 23.57
C ASN A 379 -28.34 27.60 22.67
N PRO A 380 -29.56 27.77 23.22
CA PRO A 380 -30.76 28.03 22.42
C PRO A 380 -30.71 29.35 21.64
N ASN A 381 -29.91 30.33 22.11
CA ASN A 381 -29.76 31.63 21.47
C ASN A 381 -28.65 31.66 20.38
N ALA A 382 -27.98 30.54 20.10
CA ALA A 382 -26.94 30.50 19.09
C ALA A 382 -27.53 30.50 17.67
N THR A 383 -26.95 31.28 16.76
CA THR A 383 -27.45 31.40 15.39
C THR A 383 -27.18 30.13 14.57
N ILE A 384 -28.25 29.61 13.94
CA ILE A 384 -28.16 28.44 13.06
C ILE A 384 -27.53 28.87 11.73
N LYS A 385 -26.52 28.12 11.27
CA LYS A 385 -25.88 28.34 9.96
C LYS A 385 -26.86 28.06 8.81
N ALA A 386 -26.63 28.67 7.64
CA ALA A 386 -27.43 28.40 6.46
C ALA A 386 -27.39 26.91 6.04
N GLU A 387 -28.47 26.41 5.45
CA GLU A 387 -28.59 25.02 4.99
C GLU A 387 -27.45 24.61 4.05
N SER A 388 -27.02 25.53 3.18
CA SER A 388 -25.90 25.34 2.26
C SER A 388 -24.60 24.97 2.98
N TRP A 389 -24.36 25.48 4.19
CA TRP A 389 -23.16 25.16 4.98
C TRP A 389 -23.17 23.70 5.48
N TYR A 390 -24.33 23.19 5.90
CA TYR A 390 -24.49 21.80 6.35
C TYR A 390 -24.40 20.78 5.21
N LYS A 391 -24.93 21.15 4.04
CA LYS A 391 -24.94 20.27 2.84
C LYS A 391 -23.66 20.35 2.00
N LYS A 392 -22.78 21.33 2.24
CA LYS A 392 -21.52 21.47 1.50
C LYS A 392 -20.66 20.22 1.72
N ASN A 393 -20.06 19.72 0.64
CA ASN A 393 -19.11 18.62 0.71
C ASN A 393 -17.67 19.14 0.84
N TYR A 394 -16.78 18.28 1.33
CA TYR A 394 -15.39 18.65 1.61
C TYR A 394 -14.66 19.18 0.38
N ASN A 395 -14.86 18.55 -0.78
CA ASN A 395 -14.17 18.94 -2.01
C ASN A 395 -14.55 20.35 -2.44
N ASP A 396 -15.83 20.71 -2.34
CA ASP A 396 -16.29 22.05 -2.70
C ASP A 396 -15.77 23.09 -1.72
N CYS A 397 -15.68 22.77 -0.43
CA CYS A 397 -15.04 23.63 0.59
C CYS A 397 -13.58 23.95 0.26
N VAL A 398 -12.81 22.92 -0.13
CA VAL A 398 -11.40 23.10 -0.54
C VAL A 398 -11.29 23.92 -1.83
N ARG A 399 -12.12 23.63 -2.84
CA ARG A 399 -12.07 24.34 -4.14
C ARG A 399 -12.48 25.80 -4.06
N SER A 400 -13.49 26.10 -3.24
CA SER A 400 -13.95 27.48 -3.02
C SER A 400 -13.04 28.26 -2.07
N GLY A 401 -12.06 27.60 -1.45
CA GLY A 401 -11.13 28.25 -0.53
C GLY A 401 -11.80 28.73 0.75
N ASP A 402 -12.80 28.00 1.25
CA ASP A 402 -13.47 28.35 2.51
C ASP A 402 -12.45 28.38 3.67
N PRO A 403 -12.56 29.33 4.62
CA PRO A 403 -11.58 29.51 5.70
C PRO A 403 -11.27 28.24 6.52
N GLU A 404 -12.25 27.38 6.78
CA GLU A 404 -12.07 26.13 7.54
C GLU A 404 -11.35 25.01 6.77
N CYS A 405 -11.23 25.15 5.44
CA CYS A 405 -10.59 24.19 4.53
C CYS A 405 -9.25 24.68 3.99
N GLN A 406 -8.67 25.73 4.61
CA GLN A 406 -7.36 26.26 4.25
C GLN A 406 -6.21 25.69 5.13
N TYR A 407 -5.18 25.16 4.47
CA TYR A 407 -4.04 24.47 5.09
C TYR A 407 -2.71 25.16 4.77
N LEU A 408 -2.53 26.39 5.25
CA LEU A 408 -1.32 27.18 4.99
C LEU A 408 -0.15 26.74 5.91
N PRO A 409 0.97 26.23 5.35
CA PRO A 409 2.17 25.92 6.14
C PRO A 409 2.69 27.14 6.89
N GLY A 410 3.24 26.93 8.09
CA GLY A 410 3.76 27.98 8.95
C GLY A 410 2.69 28.78 9.72
N SER A 411 1.40 28.61 9.42
CA SER A 411 0.33 29.30 10.15
C SER A 411 0.31 28.89 11.64
N VAL A 412 0.20 29.88 12.54
CA VAL A 412 0.18 29.68 14.01
C VAL A 412 -1.22 29.82 14.59
N LYS A 413 -2.07 30.63 13.94
CA LYS A 413 -3.46 30.90 14.32
C LYS A 413 -4.38 30.52 13.16
N GLU A 414 -5.57 30.02 13.47
CA GLU A 414 -6.62 29.77 12.47
C GLU A 414 -7.69 30.85 12.56
N THR A 415 -8.36 31.05 11.44
CA THR A 415 -9.65 31.75 11.36
C THR A 415 -10.76 30.98 12.09
N GLU A 416 -10.74 29.63 12.03
CA GLU A 416 -11.73 28.74 12.62
C GLU A 416 -11.08 27.63 13.46
N GLY A 417 -11.70 27.25 14.59
CA GLY A 417 -11.18 26.20 15.48
C GLY A 417 -11.13 24.83 14.79
N ASN A 418 -9.94 24.26 14.64
CA ASN A 418 -9.77 22.92 14.06
C ASN A 418 -8.64 22.12 14.72
N TYR A 419 -8.62 20.82 14.43
CA TYR A 419 -7.64 19.88 14.98
C TYR A 419 -6.52 19.54 14.00
N LYS A 420 -6.21 20.40 13.01
CA LYS A 420 -5.31 20.05 11.88
C LYS A 420 -3.86 19.74 12.27
N ARG A 421 -3.40 20.14 13.47
CA ARG A 421 -2.04 19.89 13.97
C ARG A 421 -1.94 18.59 14.78
N GLN A 422 -1.77 17.46 14.09
CA GLN A 422 -1.55 16.17 14.77
C GLN A 422 -0.23 16.16 15.55
N SER A 423 0.82 16.70 14.94
CA SER A 423 2.16 16.77 15.53
C SER A 423 2.20 17.56 16.84
N LEU A 424 1.30 18.54 17.04
CA LEU A 424 1.26 19.35 18.26
C LEU A 424 1.05 18.50 19.53
N PHE A 425 0.21 17.46 19.43
CA PHE A 425 -0.04 16.54 20.56
C PHE A 425 1.22 15.78 21.00
N PHE A 426 2.19 15.58 20.11
CA PHE A 426 3.43 14.87 20.39
C PHE A 426 4.63 15.81 20.61
N CYS A 427 4.62 16.98 19.97
CA CYS A 427 5.69 17.98 20.06
C CYS A 427 5.68 18.68 21.44
N GLY A 428 4.50 18.94 22.00
CA GLY A 428 4.34 19.53 23.33
C GLY A 428 3.84 20.97 23.29
N HIS A 429 4.33 21.80 24.22
CA HIS A 429 3.80 23.14 24.47
C HIS A 429 4.70 24.29 24.04
N ASN A 430 5.84 24.00 23.41
CA ASN A 430 6.78 25.02 22.96
C ASN A 430 6.21 25.80 21.77
N ARG A 431 6.60 27.08 21.64
CA ARG A 431 6.19 27.92 20.50
C ARG A 431 6.62 27.34 19.15
N GLU A 432 7.74 26.62 19.10
CA GLU A 432 8.22 25.91 17.90
C GLU A 432 7.25 24.82 17.40
N CYS A 433 6.36 24.32 18.25
CA CYS A 433 5.36 23.31 17.91
C CYS A 433 4.09 23.88 17.27
N LEU A 434 3.88 25.20 17.37
CA LEU A 434 2.66 25.87 16.92
C LEU A 434 2.53 26.03 15.40
N PRO A 435 3.59 26.33 14.62
CA PRO A 435 3.42 26.51 13.18
C PRO A 435 2.94 25.21 12.52
N PHE A 436 1.86 25.29 11.73
CA PHE A 436 1.31 24.16 10.99
C PHE A 436 2.33 23.64 9.98
N ASP A 437 2.46 22.32 9.89
CA ASP A 437 3.39 21.63 8.99
C ASP A 437 4.86 22.09 9.10
N SER A 438 5.29 22.49 10.31
CA SER A 438 6.69 22.83 10.56
C SER A 438 7.55 21.58 10.66
N HIS A 439 8.61 21.53 9.85
CA HIS A 439 9.65 20.49 9.95
C HIS A 439 10.20 20.38 11.37
N ARG A 440 10.45 21.51 12.05
CA ARG A 440 10.97 21.51 13.42
C ARG A 440 9.98 20.88 14.40
N ALA A 441 8.69 21.23 14.30
CA ALA A 441 7.64 20.65 15.14
C ALA A 441 7.51 19.15 14.92
N ILE A 442 7.56 18.69 13.67
CA ILE A 442 7.48 17.27 13.31
C ILE A 442 8.69 16.49 13.84
N GLN A 443 9.90 17.05 13.75
CA GLN A 443 11.10 16.37 14.27
C GLN A 443 11.07 16.27 15.81
N LEU A 444 10.66 17.32 16.51
CA LEU A 444 10.48 17.28 17.97
C LEU A 444 9.42 16.25 18.37
N ALA A 445 8.29 16.19 17.66
CA ALA A 445 7.27 15.17 17.84
C ALA A 445 7.85 13.74 17.67
N LYS A 446 8.63 13.49 16.61
CA LYS A 446 9.26 12.18 16.37
C LYS A 446 10.22 11.78 17.50
N ILE A 447 11.06 12.72 17.94
CA ILE A 447 12.01 12.49 19.05
C ILE A 447 11.24 12.12 20.34
N ASN A 448 10.18 12.84 20.66
CA ASN A 448 9.37 12.54 21.84
C ASN A 448 8.66 11.19 21.71
N VAL A 449 8.15 10.84 20.53
CA VAL A 449 7.55 9.51 20.25
C VAL A 449 8.55 8.38 20.47
N GLU A 450 9.73 8.47 19.85
CA GLU A 450 10.77 7.45 19.96
C GLU A 450 11.31 7.32 21.39
N ARG A 451 11.38 8.42 22.14
CA ARG A 451 11.97 8.45 23.49
C ARG A 451 10.99 8.07 24.59
N ASP A 452 9.75 8.57 24.53
CA ASP A 452 8.86 8.61 25.69
C ASP A 452 7.58 7.78 25.52
N TYR A 453 7.13 7.49 24.30
CA TYR A 453 5.88 6.74 24.08
C TYR A 453 6.13 5.23 24.06
N ALA A 454 5.34 4.49 24.84
CA ALA A 454 5.32 3.03 24.83
C ALA A 454 4.65 2.51 23.56
N VAL A 455 3.50 3.09 23.18
CA VAL A 455 2.75 2.70 21.97
C VAL A 455 2.13 3.93 21.33
N VAL A 456 2.42 4.16 20.05
CA VAL A 456 1.66 5.08 19.19
C VAL A 456 1.04 4.26 18.07
N GLY A 457 -0.25 3.97 18.19
CA GLY A 457 -0.98 3.11 17.26
C GLY A 457 -1.80 3.89 16.23
N THR A 458 -2.48 3.17 15.36
CA THR A 458 -3.54 3.73 14.50
C THR A 458 -4.83 2.95 14.72
N TRP A 459 -5.97 3.63 14.59
CA TRP A 459 -7.27 2.95 14.62
C TRP A 459 -7.66 2.39 13.24
N GLU A 460 -6.87 2.65 12.21
CA GLU A 460 -6.98 2.03 10.89
C GLU A 460 -6.43 0.59 10.91
N GLU A 461 -5.41 0.35 11.76
CA GLU A 461 -4.83 -0.96 12.02
C GLU A 461 -5.13 -1.42 13.46
N THR A 462 -6.41 -1.37 13.89
CA THR A 462 -6.82 -1.62 15.29
C THR A 462 -6.22 -2.89 15.88
N ASN A 463 -6.20 -3.99 15.12
CA ASN A 463 -5.72 -5.25 15.69
C ASN A 463 -4.20 -5.27 15.95
N ILE A 464 -3.42 -4.58 15.12
CA ILE A 464 -1.97 -4.44 15.36
C ILE A 464 -1.77 -3.57 16.60
N THR A 465 -2.49 -2.44 16.67
CA THR A 465 -2.46 -1.54 17.83
C THR A 465 -2.84 -2.27 19.13
N LEU A 466 -3.92 -3.05 19.14
CA LEU A 466 -4.36 -3.80 20.32
C LEU A 466 -3.39 -4.93 20.70
N ALA A 467 -2.83 -5.64 19.72
CA ALA A 467 -1.82 -6.68 19.98
C ALA A 467 -0.53 -6.10 20.58
N VAL A 468 -0.09 -4.93 20.10
CA VAL A 468 1.08 -4.24 20.66
C VAL A 468 0.78 -3.72 22.06
N LEU A 469 -0.41 -3.15 22.30
CA LEU A 469 -0.84 -2.71 23.64
C LEU A 469 -0.89 -3.89 24.63
N GLU A 470 -1.46 -5.03 24.22
CA GLU A 470 -1.48 -6.28 25.00
C GLU A 470 -0.07 -6.76 25.37
N ALA A 471 0.88 -6.67 24.44
CA ALA A 471 2.25 -7.14 24.66
C ALA A 471 3.11 -6.16 25.47
N TYR A 472 2.98 -4.85 25.22
CA TYR A 472 3.86 -3.83 25.80
C TYR A 472 3.34 -3.29 27.13
N ILE A 473 2.01 -3.36 27.35
CA ILE A 473 1.34 -2.83 28.55
C ILE A 473 0.28 -3.84 29.03
N PRO A 474 0.66 -5.11 29.32
CA PRO A 474 -0.28 -6.19 29.58
C PRO A 474 -1.20 -5.94 30.78
N ARG A 475 -0.72 -5.27 31.84
CA ARG A 475 -1.55 -4.95 33.02
C ARG A 475 -2.83 -4.18 32.64
N PHE A 476 -2.74 -3.28 31.67
CA PHE A 476 -3.87 -2.44 31.25
C PHE A 476 -4.63 -3.05 30.07
N PHE A 477 -3.95 -3.72 29.15
CA PHE A 477 -4.56 -4.11 27.87
C PHE A 477 -4.71 -5.62 27.66
N LYS A 478 -4.38 -6.49 28.62
CA LYS A 478 -4.60 -7.94 28.48
C LYS A 478 -6.06 -8.23 28.11
N GLY A 479 -6.26 -9.01 27.05
CA GLY A 479 -7.59 -9.37 26.55
C GLY A 479 -8.31 -8.26 25.78
N ALA A 480 -7.66 -7.13 25.48
CA ALA A 480 -8.24 -6.03 24.70
C ALA A 480 -8.84 -6.51 23.37
N ARG A 481 -8.15 -7.39 22.65
CA ARG A 481 -8.63 -7.93 21.37
C ARG A 481 -9.92 -8.71 21.53
N GLN A 482 -9.99 -9.57 22.55
CA GLN A 482 -11.16 -10.41 22.81
C GLN A 482 -12.37 -9.57 23.18
N ILE A 483 -12.20 -8.58 24.06
CA ILE A 483 -13.26 -7.67 24.49
C ILE A 483 -13.72 -6.79 23.32
N PHE A 484 -12.79 -6.31 22.49
CA PHE A 484 -13.11 -5.54 21.29
C PHE A 484 -13.89 -6.38 20.25
N GLU A 485 -13.56 -7.67 20.11
CA GLU A 485 -14.27 -8.59 19.21
C GLU A 485 -15.65 -8.98 19.76
N SER A 486 -15.79 -9.16 21.07
CA SER A 486 -17.06 -9.55 21.71
C SER A 486 -18.06 -8.40 21.81
N SER A 487 -17.60 -7.17 22.01
CA SER A 487 -18.48 -5.98 22.03
C SER A 487 -19.05 -5.60 20.66
N VAL A 488 -18.62 -6.27 19.59
CA VAL A 488 -19.13 -6.12 18.22
C VAL A 488 -20.31 -7.08 17.93
N LEU A 489 -20.72 -7.95 18.87
CA LEU A 489 -21.85 -8.89 18.76
C LEU A 489 -22.58 -9.09 20.11
N PRO A 490 -23.92 -9.00 20.20
CA PRO A 490 -24.84 -7.89 19.97
C PRO A 490 -25.36 -7.25 21.29
N SER A 491 -25.51 -5.92 21.33
CA SER A 491 -26.60 -5.27 22.07
C SER A 491 -27.03 -3.99 21.34
N CYS A 492 -28.25 -4.04 20.80
CA CYS A 492 -28.94 -2.88 20.28
C CYS A 492 -29.24 -1.91 21.43
N ALA A 493 -28.45 -0.85 21.53
CA ALA A 493 -28.88 0.46 21.97
C ALA A 493 -27.88 1.49 21.45
N PHE A 494 -28.36 2.43 20.62
CA PHE A 494 -27.60 3.53 20.01
C PHE A 494 -26.60 3.16 18.89
N VAL A 495 -27.11 2.69 17.75
CA VAL A 495 -26.45 2.92 16.46
C VAL A 495 -27.38 3.75 15.58
N ASN A 496 -27.19 5.06 15.63
CA ASN A 496 -27.60 5.95 14.57
C ASN A 496 -26.36 6.32 13.75
N PHE A 497 -26.51 6.23 12.43
CA PHE A 497 -25.90 7.13 11.45
C PHE A 497 -24.42 6.96 11.09
N PHE A 498 -24.13 6.10 10.10
CA PHE A 498 -23.02 6.32 9.15
C PHE A 498 -23.52 6.21 7.72
N GLY A 499 -23.62 7.37 7.05
CA GLY A 499 -23.91 7.51 5.62
C GLY A 499 -22.74 8.18 4.88
N SER A 500 -22.03 7.35 4.11
CA SER A 500 -21.45 7.53 2.76
C SER A 500 -20.32 8.53 2.39
N LEU A 501 -19.36 7.95 1.61
CA LEU A 501 -18.32 8.48 0.69
C LEU A 501 -16.98 8.87 1.35
N GLU A 502 -15.81 8.25 1.12
CA GLU A 502 -15.25 7.51 -0.03
C GLU A 502 -14.20 6.45 0.40
N TYR A 503 -13.88 5.53 -0.51
CA TYR A 503 -13.10 4.30 -0.33
C TYR A 503 -11.76 4.37 -1.07
N LYS A 504 -10.64 3.97 -0.43
CA LYS A 504 -9.46 3.31 -1.04
C LYS A 504 -8.79 2.35 -0.03
N PRO A 505 -8.03 1.33 -0.52
CA PRO A 505 -8.07 -0.01 0.07
C PRO A 505 -6.81 -0.43 0.87
N THR A 506 -7.01 -1.49 1.67
CA THR A 506 -6.06 -2.46 2.28
C THR A 506 -5.34 -2.12 3.59
N LYS A 507 -5.80 -2.77 4.68
CA LYS A 507 -5.08 -3.89 5.35
C LYS A 507 -6.02 -4.74 6.22
N PRO A 508 -5.67 -6.01 6.50
CA PRO A 508 -6.64 -7.08 6.72
C PRO A 508 -7.22 -7.14 8.14
N LEU A 509 -8.51 -7.49 8.17
CA LEU A 509 -9.28 -7.96 9.33
C LEU A 509 -8.55 -9.16 9.97
N THR A 510 -7.76 -8.92 11.02
CA THR A 510 -6.91 -9.94 11.66
C THR A 510 -7.60 -10.66 12.84
N SER A 511 -8.92 -10.47 13.02
CA SER A 511 -9.76 -11.31 13.89
C SER A 511 -10.20 -12.63 13.23
N GLN A 512 -9.88 -12.86 11.94
CA GLN A 512 -10.13 -14.15 11.29
C GLN A 512 -8.88 -15.02 11.08
N LEU A 513 -7.66 -14.54 11.40
CA LEU A 513 -6.46 -15.35 11.15
C LEU A 513 -6.35 -16.60 12.04
N GLY A 514 -7.04 -16.65 13.19
CA GLY A 514 -7.19 -17.89 13.97
C GLY A 514 -8.11 -18.93 13.33
N ARG A 515 -8.81 -18.60 12.23
CA ARG A 515 -9.75 -19.50 11.52
C ARG A 515 -9.54 -19.54 9.99
N ILE A 516 -8.59 -18.79 9.44
CA ILE A 516 -8.27 -18.83 8.00
C ILE A 516 -7.34 -20.03 7.75
N THR A 517 -7.95 -21.19 7.57
CA THR A 517 -7.29 -22.39 7.06
C THR A 517 -7.78 -22.67 5.64
N VAL A 518 -7.01 -23.41 4.84
CA VAL A 518 -7.49 -23.82 3.52
C VAL A 518 -8.77 -24.65 3.68
N MET A 519 -8.81 -25.51 4.70
CA MET A 519 -9.97 -26.36 5.02
C MET A 519 -11.26 -25.56 5.28
N ASN A 520 -11.21 -24.42 5.99
CA ASN A 520 -12.41 -23.64 6.30
C ASN A 520 -12.94 -22.84 5.11
N LEU A 521 -12.07 -22.50 4.16
CA LEU A 521 -12.42 -21.72 2.97
C LEU A 521 -12.64 -22.60 1.73
N ASN A 522 -12.45 -23.91 1.84
CA ASN A 522 -12.57 -24.85 0.74
C ASN A 522 -13.97 -25.46 0.68
N ASN A 523 -14.85 -24.80 -0.08
CA ASN A 523 -16.20 -25.31 -0.32
C ASN A 523 -16.24 -26.51 -1.31
N THR A 524 -15.14 -26.81 -2.02
CA THR A 524 -15.07 -27.95 -2.95
C THR A 524 -15.43 -29.26 -2.26
N ARG A 525 -15.06 -29.43 -0.98
CA ARG A 525 -15.33 -30.64 -0.20
C ARG A 525 -16.82 -30.93 0.04
N PHE A 526 -17.67 -29.91 -0.12
CA PHE A 526 -19.12 -30.05 0.05
C PHE A 526 -19.84 -30.36 -1.27
N ALA A 527 -19.13 -30.37 -2.40
CA ALA A 527 -19.68 -30.85 -3.66
C ALA A 527 -19.75 -32.38 -3.64
N ARG A 528 -20.91 -32.93 -4.01
CA ARG A 528 -21.16 -34.38 -4.10
C ARG A 528 -21.27 -34.86 -5.55
N LEU A 529 -21.18 -33.92 -6.49
CA LEU A 529 -21.15 -34.17 -7.93
C LEU A 529 -19.79 -33.72 -8.47
N GLU A 530 -19.10 -34.61 -9.16
CA GLU A 530 -17.79 -34.35 -9.79
C GLU A 530 -17.93 -33.62 -11.13
N VAL A 531 -18.75 -32.58 -11.16
CA VAL A 531 -18.96 -31.67 -12.28
C VAL A 531 -18.71 -30.26 -11.77
N MET A 532 -17.98 -29.44 -12.52
CA MET A 532 -17.77 -28.04 -12.17
C MET A 532 -18.71 -27.14 -12.97
N VAL A 533 -19.59 -26.42 -12.29
CA VAL A 533 -20.40 -25.37 -12.89
C VAL A 533 -19.64 -24.05 -12.82
N PHE A 534 -19.27 -23.55 -14.00
CA PHE A 534 -18.65 -22.25 -14.18
C PHE A 534 -19.67 -21.27 -14.76
N ASN A 535 -20.51 -20.72 -13.89
CA ASN A 535 -21.45 -19.69 -14.30
C ASN A 535 -20.67 -18.40 -14.56
N ARG A 536 -20.75 -17.86 -15.77
CA ARG A 536 -19.89 -16.77 -16.24
C ARG A 536 -20.70 -15.48 -16.42
N PRO A 537 -20.60 -14.52 -15.49
CA PRO A 537 -21.16 -13.19 -15.72
C PRO A 537 -20.61 -12.59 -17.01
N THR A 538 -21.40 -11.74 -17.64
CA THR A 538 -20.98 -11.09 -18.89
C THR A 538 -19.78 -10.15 -18.67
N ARG A 539 -18.86 -10.09 -19.64
CA ARG A 539 -17.68 -9.18 -19.66
C ARG A 539 -16.66 -9.30 -18.52
N VAL A 540 -16.67 -10.39 -17.76
CA VAL A 540 -15.66 -10.67 -16.71
C VAL A 540 -14.35 -11.29 -17.24
N GLU A 541 -14.03 -11.09 -18.52
CA GLU A 541 -12.84 -11.68 -19.18
C GLU A 541 -12.84 -13.23 -19.21
N SER A 542 -14.00 -13.88 -19.01
CA SER A 542 -14.17 -15.33 -19.14
C SER A 542 -13.83 -15.86 -20.54
N GLU A 543 -13.97 -15.03 -21.58
CA GLU A 543 -13.52 -15.36 -22.95
C GLU A 543 -11.99 -15.52 -23.04
N GLU A 544 -11.21 -14.79 -22.24
CA GLU A 544 -9.75 -14.90 -22.19
C GLU A 544 -9.31 -16.21 -21.51
N MET A 545 -10.16 -16.81 -20.68
CA MET A 545 -9.89 -18.11 -20.05
C MET A 545 -10.20 -19.30 -20.96
N LEU A 546 -11.03 -19.16 -22.00
CA LEU A 546 -11.41 -20.28 -22.86
C LEU A 546 -10.22 -21.00 -23.51
N PRO A 547 -9.19 -20.31 -24.04
CA PRO A 547 -8.00 -20.99 -24.55
C PRO A 547 -7.25 -21.77 -23.46
N LEU A 548 -7.17 -21.22 -22.24
CA LEU A 548 -6.56 -21.90 -21.11
C LEU A 548 -7.36 -23.17 -20.73
N PHE A 549 -8.69 -23.12 -20.73
CA PHE A 549 -9.53 -24.29 -20.49
C PHE A 549 -9.32 -25.39 -21.52
N ARG A 550 -9.04 -25.07 -22.79
CA ARG A 550 -8.69 -26.11 -23.79
C ARG A 550 -7.36 -26.79 -23.49
N HIS A 551 -6.37 -26.04 -23.01
CA HIS A 551 -5.10 -26.63 -22.60
C HIS A 551 -5.24 -27.45 -21.32
N LEU A 552 -6.06 -26.99 -20.37
CA LEU A 552 -6.39 -27.73 -19.15
C LEU A 552 -7.19 -29.00 -19.44
N ALA A 553 -8.12 -28.94 -20.39
CA ALA A 553 -8.87 -30.10 -20.89
C ALA A 553 -7.95 -31.23 -21.33
N ALA A 554 -6.96 -30.90 -22.16
CA ALA A 554 -5.98 -31.86 -22.63
C ALA A 554 -5.02 -32.36 -21.53
N MET A 555 -4.62 -31.49 -20.60
CA MET A 555 -3.61 -31.83 -19.58
C MET A 555 -4.17 -32.56 -18.36
N ASN A 556 -5.41 -32.25 -17.97
CA ASN A 556 -6.04 -32.76 -16.75
C ASN A 556 -7.15 -33.78 -17.02
N ASP A 557 -7.34 -34.19 -18.28
CA ASP A 557 -8.39 -35.12 -18.70
C ASP A 557 -9.79 -34.67 -18.26
N ILE A 558 -10.15 -33.45 -18.65
CA ILE A 558 -11.43 -32.82 -18.31
C ILE A 558 -12.18 -32.40 -19.56
N ASN A 559 -13.50 -32.60 -19.57
CA ASN A 559 -14.36 -32.15 -20.66
C ASN A 559 -14.82 -30.71 -20.43
N VAL A 560 -14.89 -29.87 -21.45
CA VAL A 560 -15.37 -28.48 -21.34
C VAL A 560 -16.61 -28.32 -22.21
N VAL A 561 -17.77 -28.25 -21.55
CA VAL A 561 -19.06 -28.13 -22.21
C VAL A 561 -19.54 -26.68 -22.15
N LEU A 562 -19.78 -26.13 -23.33
CA LEU A 562 -20.24 -24.75 -23.52
C LEU A 562 -21.72 -24.72 -23.87
N ASN A 563 -22.45 -23.83 -23.22
CA ASN A 563 -23.89 -23.62 -23.39
C ASN A 563 -24.73 -24.77 -22.82
N GLY A 564 -25.78 -24.43 -22.08
CA GLY A 564 -26.69 -25.39 -21.47
C GLY A 564 -27.88 -25.76 -22.35
N PRO A 565 -28.76 -26.65 -21.83
CA PRO A 565 -30.00 -27.04 -22.50
C PRO A 565 -30.98 -25.87 -22.62
N ILE A 566 -30.90 -24.90 -21.69
CA ILE A 566 -31.76 -23.72 -21.69
C ILE A 566 -31.04 -22.54 -22.37
N ARG A 567 -31.61 -22.07 -23.48
CA ARG A 567 -31.10 -20.95 -24.31
C ARG A 567 -31.94 -19.66 -24.21
N THR A 568 -32.79 -19.55 -23.20
CA THR A 568 -33.61 -18.35 -22.97
C THR A 568 -32.73 -17.11 -22.77
N MET A 569 -33.22 -15.97 -23.26
CA MET A 569 -32.59 -14.65 -23.05
C MET A 569 -33.18 -13.93 -21.83
N ASN A 570 -34.07 -14.59 -21.09
CA ASN A 570 -34.63 -14.06 -19.86
C ASN A 570 -33.55 -13.94 -18.77
N ARG A 571 -33.69 -12.90 -17.93
CA ARG A 571 -32.73 -12.58 -16.85
C ARG A 571 -32.73 -13.63 -15.73
N THR A 572 -33.84 -14.30 -15.54
CA THR A 572 -34.03 -15.39 -14.58
C THR A 572 -34.73 -16.55 -15.27
N ARG A 573 -34.50 -17.74 -14.73
CA ARG A 573 -35.15 -18.97 -15.19
C ARG A 573 -36.36 -19.29 -14.34
N THR A 574 -37.39 -19.82 -14.99
CA THR A 574 -38.53 -20.45 -14.34
C THR A 574 -38.07 -21.69 -13.56
N GLU A 575 -38.89 -22.14 -12.61
CA GLU A 575 -38.59 -23.34 -11.83
C GLU A 575 -38.39 -24.59 -12.71
N HIS A 576 -39.23 -24.76 -13.73
CA HIS A 576 -39.09 -25.86 -14.70
C HIS A 576 -37.78 -25.77 -15.50
N GLU A 577 -37.41 -24.59 -16.00
CA GLU A 577 -36.14 -24.40 -16.70
C GLU A 577 -34.93 -24.66 -15.79
N GLN A 578 -35.01 -24.27 -14.50
CA GLN A 578 -33.96 -24.57 -13.52
C GLN A 578 -33.84 -26.08 -13.31
N LEU A 579 -34.96 -26.79 -13.16
CA LEU A 579 -35.00 -28.25 -13.05
C LEU A 579 -34.34 -28.94 -14.23
N VAL A 580 -34.70 -28.57 -15.46
CA VAL A 580 -34.12 -29.15 -16.70
C VAL A 580 -32.61 -28.94 -16.75
N GLU A 581 -32.12 -27.74 -16.38
CA GLU A 581 -30.68 -27.48 -16.38
C GLU A 581 -29.95 -28.23 -15.26
N ILE A 582 -30.56 -28.39 -14.09
CA ILE A 582 -30.02 -29.14 -12.95
C ILE A 582 -29.92 -30.63 -13.27
N ASP A 583 -31.00 -31.19 -13.83
CA ASP A 583 -31.08 -32.60 -14.22
C ASP A 583 -30.01 -32.92 -15.26
N TRP A 584 -29.98 -32.14 -16.35
CA TRP A 584 -28.97 -32.28 -17.39
C TRP A 584 -27.53 -32.12 -16.87
N THR A 585 -27.28 -31.18 -15.95
CA THR A 585 -25.95 -31.00 -15.35
C THR A 585 -25.56 -32.20 -14.47
N SER A 586 -26.53 -32.86 -13.86
CA SER A 586 -26.33 -34.02 -12.98
C SER A 586 -26.00 -35.30 -13.75
N GLU A 587 -26.43 -35.40 -15.01
CA GLU A 587 -26.13 -36.51 -15.92
C GLU A 587 -24.78 -36.39 -16.65
N MET A 588 -24.08 -35.25 -16.51
CA MET A 588 -22.81 -35.03 -17.19
C MET A 588 -21.71 -35.98 -16.71
N GLU A 589 -20.79 -36.31 -17.63
CA GLU A 589 -19.62 -37.12 -17.34
C GLU A 589 -18.75 -36.49 -16.22
N LYS A 590 -18.23 -37.33 -15.33
CA LYS A 590 -17.36 -36.90 -14.23
C LYS A 590 -16.11 -36.20 -14.79
N GLY A 591 -15.73 -35.09 -14.17
CA GLY A 591 -14.62 -34.26 -14.67
C GLY A 591 -15.04 -33.26 -15.74
N SER A 592 -16.33 -33.10 -16.02
CA SER A 592 -16.82 -32.05 -16.92
C SER A 592 -16.85 -30.67 -16.27
N ILE A 593 -16.52 -29.64 -17.06
CA ILE A 593 -16.74 -28.23 -16.77
C ILE A 593 -17.93 -27.76 -17.60
N TYR A 594 -19.04 -27.44 -16.93
CA TYR A 594 -20.18 -26.78 -17.54
C TYR A 594 -20.00 -25.26 -17.48
N MET A 595 -19.78 -24.60 -18.62
CA MET A 595 -19.63 -23.15 -18.71
C MET A 595 -20.85 -22.50 -19.38
N ALA A 596 -21.59 -21.68 -18.64
CA ALA A 596 -22.78 -21.00 -19.15
C ALA A 596 -22.99 -19.59 -18.58
N HIS A 597 -23.67 -18.75 -19.37
CA HIS A 597 -24.18 -17.45 -18.92
C HIS A 597 -25.48 -17.67 -18.12
N SER A 598 -25.38 -18.38 -16.99
CA SER A 598 -26.48 -18.76 -16.11
C SER A 598 -26.38 -18.09 -14.75
N ASN A 599 -27.53 -17.89 -14.07
CA ASN A 599 -27.53 -17.59 -12.65
C ASN A 599 -27.25 -18.85 -11.83
N TRP A 600 -26.90 -18.67 -10.56
CA TRP A 600 -26.78 -19.76 -9.60
C TRP A 600 -28.07 -20.59 -9.49
N LEU A 601 -27.93 -21.91 -9.44
CA LEU A 601 -29.02 -22.90 -9.33
C LEU A 601 -28.94 -23.68 -8.01
N ASP A 602 -30.08 -23.88 -7.34
CA ASP A 602 -30.16 -24.59 -6.05
C ASP A 602 -30.32 -26.11 -6.20
N PHE A 603 -29.24 -26.81 -6.56
CA PHE A 603 -29.28 -28.28 -6.73
C PHE A 603 -29.86 -29.02 -5.51
N ASN A 604 -29.48 -28.62 -4.30
CA ASN A 604 -29.95 -29.26 -3.08
C ASN A 604 -31.45 -29.01 -2.85
N GLY A 605 -31.94 -27.80 -3.12
CA GLY A 605 -33.36 -27.45 -3.04
C GLY A 605 -34.24 -28.30 -3.95
N PHE A 606 -33.70 -28.75 -5.09
CA PHE A 606 -34.37 -29.65 -6.02
C PHE A 606 -34.05 -31.15 -5.81
N GLY A 607 -33.34 -31.51 -4.75
CA GLY A 607 -33.03 -32.91 -4.42
C GLY A 607 -31.84 -33.52 -5.17
N TYR A 608 -31.06 -32.73 -5.91
CA TYR A 608 -29.90 -33.19 -6.68
C TYR A 608 -28.59 -33.00 -5.91
N LYS A 609 -27.55 -33.72 -6.35
CA LYS A 609 -26.20 -33.59 -5.79
C LYS A 609 -25.57 -32.27 -6.24
N LYS A 610 -25.13 -31.47 -5.27
CA LYS A 610 -24.45 -30.20 -5.52
C LYS A 610 -23.13 -30.38 -6.32
N PRO A 611 -22.94 -29.61 -7.44
CA PRO A 611 -21.68 -29.53 -8.18
C PRO A 611 -20.66 -28.59 -7.52
N ILE A 612 -19.46 -28.52 -8.09
CA ILE A 612 -18.45 -27.53 -7.73
C ILE A 612 -18.78 -26.21 -8.44
N TYR A 613 -19.16 -25.17 -7.70
CA TYR A 613 -19.36 -23.85 -8.28
C TYR A 613 -18.07 -23.03 -8.31
N ALA A 614 -17.79 -22.43 -9.46
CA ALA A 614 -16.67 -21.50 -9.67
C ALA A 614 -17.10 -20.35 -10.59
N SER A 615 -16.51 -19.16 -10.43
CA SER A 615 -16.86 -18.02 -11.29
C SER A 615 -15.77 -16.93 -11.31
N LEU A 616 -16.05 -15.84 -12.03
CA LEU A 616 -15.23 -14.63 -12.07
C LEU A 616 -16.06 -13.38 -11.85
N VAL A 617 -15.43 -12.40 -11.21
CA VAL A 617 -15.89 -11.01 -11.13
C VAL A 617 -14.88 -10.06 -11.78
N ARG A 618 -15.28 -8.80 -11.96
CA ARG A 618 -14.52 -7.71 -12.60
C ARG A 618 -15.13 -6.40 -12.15
N ASP A 619 -14.34 -5.32 -12.10
CA ASP A 619 -14.83 -3.97 -11.83
C ASP A 619 -16.16 -3.67 -12.59
N PRO A 620 -17.24 -3.28 -11.87
CA PRO A 620 -18.55 -3.07 -12.48
C PRO A 620 -18.57 -2.00 -13.58
N VAL A 621 -17.78 -0.93 -13.45
CA VAL A 621 -17.73 0.15 -14.45
C VAL A 621 -16.93 -0.29 -15.67
N ASP A 622 -15.79 -0.95 -15.46
CA ASP A 622 -15.00 -1.45 -16.59
C ASP A 622 -15.76 -2.54 -17.36
N ARG A 623 -16.63 -3.32 -16.72
CA ARG A 623 -17.59 -4.20 -17.43
C ARG A 623 -18.52 -3.41 -18.35
N MET A 624 -19.04 -2.28 -17.89
CA MET A 624 -20.00 -1.47 -18.65
C MET A 624 -19.32 -0.83 -19.85
N VAL A 625 -18.12 -0.30 -19.63
CA VAL A 625 -17.26 0.25 -20.67
C VAL A 625 -16.93 -0.83 -21.70
N ALA A 626 -16.48 -2.01 -21.26
CA ALA A 626 -16.16 -3.12 -22.15
C ALA A 626 -17.37 -3.57 -22.98
N ASP A 627 -18.57 -3.63 -22.39
CA ASP A 627 -19.78 -3.96 -23.14
C ASP A 627 -20.15 -2.87 -24.16
N TYR A 628 -20.16 -1.61 -23.72
CA TYR A 628 -20.52 -0.44 -24.52
C TYR A 628 -19.76 -0.41 -25.84
N TYR A 629 -18.43 -0.57 -25.77
CA TYR A 629 -17.58 -0.57 -26.95
C TYR A 629 -17.62 -1.89 -27.73
N LYS A 630 -17.87 -3.04 -27.08
CA LYS A 630 -18.03 -4.31 -27.80
C LYS A 630 -19.30 -4.30 -28.66
N ARG A 631 -20.41 -3.74 -28.19
CA ARG A 631 -21.64 -3.55 -28.99
C ARG A 631 -21.43 -2.65 -30.21
N ARG A 632 -20.51 -1.69 -30.10
CA ARG A 632 -20.13 -0.74 -31.16
C ARG A 632 -18.96 -1.20 -32.03
N SER A 633 -18.40 -2.38 -31.77
CA SER A 633 -17.28 -2.88 -32.54
C SER A 633 -17.65 -3.19 -33.98
N TRP A 634 -16.70 -2.98 -34.89
CA TRP A 634 -16.88 -3.31 -36.30
C TRP A 634 -17.23 -4.79 -36.50
N THR A 635 -16.63 -5.69 -35.72
CA THR A 635 -16.94 -7.13 -35.73
C THR A 635 -18.40 -7.41 -35.40
N LYS A 636 -18.96 -6.77 -34.36
CA LYS A 636 -20.38 -6.93 -34.02
C LYS A 636 -21.30 -6.32 -35.06
N ARG A 637 -20.93 -5.18 -35.64
CA ARG A 637 -21.65 -4.58 -36.77
C ARG A 637 -21.73 -5.56 -37.96
N MET A 638 -20.60 -6.16 -38.34
CA MET A 638 -20.54 -7.14 -39.44
C MET A 638 -21.36 -8.41 -39.15
N ILE A 639 -21.33 -8.92 -37.92
CA ILE A 639 -22.16 -10.07 -37.52
C ILE A 639 -23.65 -9.73 -37.61
N TYR A 640 -24.06 -8.53 -37.13
CA TYR A 640 -25.46 -8.12 -37.17
C TYR A 640 -25.98 -8.00 -38.61
N ARG A 641 -25.17 -7.44 -39.52
CA ARG A 641 -25.47 -7.35 -40.96
C ARG A 641 -25.70 -8.72 -41.60
N LYS A 642 -24.88 -9.71 -41.22
CA LYS A 642 -25.00 -11.09 -41.74
C LYS A 642 -26.19 -11.85 -41.14
N MET A 643 -26.45 -11.66 -39.85
CA MET A 643 -27.47 -12.42 -39.11
C MET A 643 -28.89 -11.89 -39.35
N TYR A 644 -29.05 -10.59 -39.61
CA TYR A 644 -30.36 -9.96 -39.83
C TYR A 644 -30.35 -9.14 -41.12
N PRO A 645 -30.29 -9.78 -42.30
CA PRO A 645 -30.37 -9.08 -43.57
C PRO A 645 -31.69 -8.30 -43.66
N GLY A 646 -31.62 -7.00 -43.94
CA GLY A 646 -32.80 -6.12 -44.09
C GLY A 646 -33.21 -5.31 -42.85
N ARG A 647 -32.61 -5.52 -41.66
CA ARG A 647 -32.82 -4.59 -40.53
C ARG A 647 -32.03 -3.30 -40.73
N ILE A 648 -32.67 -2.16 -40.45
CA ILE A 648 -32.03 -0.83 -40.52
C ILE A 648 -30.85 -0.78 -39.55
N GLU A 649 -29.66 -0.46 -40.06
CA GLU A 649 -28.45 -0.26 -39.26
C GLU A 649 -28.60 0.94 -38.32
N LYS A 650 -27.89 0.90 -37.18
CA LYS A 650 -27.79 2.09 -36.33
C LYS A 650 -27.03 3.19 -37.09
N PRO A 651 -27.38 4.47 -36.88
CA PRO A 651 -26.70 5.57 -37.54
C PRO A 651 -25.21 5.61 -37.14
N GLU A 652 -24.35 6.09 -38.04
CA GLU A 652 -22.90 6.16 -37.82
C GLU A 652 -22.53 6.92 -36.53
N LYS A 653 -23.33 7.93 -36.18
CA LYS A 653 -23.20 8.68 -34.92
C LYS A 653 -23.25 7.78 -33.68
N TRP A 654 -24.09 6.74 -33.68
CA TRP A 654 -24.21 5.80 -32.57
C TRP A 654 -22.94 4.96 -32.38
N TYR A 655 -22.33 4.51 -33.48
CA TYR A 655 -21.07 3.75 -33.45
C TYR A 655 -19.87 4.59 -33.00
N LYS A 656 -19.86 5.88 -33.33
CA LYS A 656 -18.77 6.82 -32.99
C LYS A 656 -18.92 7.48 -31.62
N GLN A 657 -20.09 7.43 -31.00
CA GLN A 657 -20.34 8.02 -29.68
C GLN A 657 -19.40 7.39 -28.64
N SER A 658 -18.72 8.24 -27.88
CA SER A 658 -17.89 7.78 -26.75
C SER A 658 -18.74 7.50 -25.51
N PHE A 659 -18.24 6.63 -24.64
CA PHE A 659 -18.88 6.37 -23.34
C PHE A 659 -19.01 7.65 -22.50
N ASN A 660 -17.99 8.52 -22.54
CA ASN A 660 -18.00 9.81 -21.84
C ASN A 660 -19.16 10.69 -22.32
N GLN A 661 -19.37 10.79 -23.63
CA GLN A 661 -20.49 11.53 -24.21
C GLN A 661 -21.83 10.91 -23.82
N CYS A 662 -21.95 9.57 -23.87
CA CYS A 662 -23.18 8.85 -23.54
C CYS A 662 -23.64 9.09 -22.09
N VAL A 663 -22.70 9.06 -21.13
CA VAL A 663 -23.01 9.35 -19.72
C VAL A 663 -23.37 10.82 -19.53
N ARG A 664 -22.61 11.76 -20.12
CA ARG A 664 -22.86 13.21 -19.97
C ARG A 664 -24.15 13.67 -20.63
N SER A 665 -24.51 13.10 -21.78
CA SER A 665 -25.78 13.39 -22.45
C SER A 665 -26.98 12.75 -21.75
N GLY A 666 -26.74 11.91 -20.74
CA GLY A 666 -27.79 11.14 -20.08
C GLY A 666 -28.52 10.22 -21.07
N ASP A 667 -27.81 9.58 -21.99
CA ASP A 667 -28.42 8.62 -22.92
C ASP A 667 -29.04 7.44 -22.14
N PRO A 668 -30.28 7.01 -22.46
CA PRO A 668 -30.92 5.88 -21.78
C PRO A 668 -30.06 4.61 -21.66
N GLU A 669 -29.15 4.35 -22.61
CA GLU A 669 -28.28 3.16 -22.54
C GLU A 669 -27.15 3.27 -21.50
N CYS A 670 -26.82 4.49 -21.06
CA CYS A 670 -25.81 4.79 -20.05
C CYS A 670 -26.43 5.28 -18.72
N ARG A 671 -27.75 5.11 -18.54
CA ARG A 671 -28.45 5.40 -17.28
C ARG A 671 -28.48 4.17 -16.37
N TYR A 672 -28.03 4.35 -15.15
CA TYR A 672 -27.94 3.29 -14.14
C TYR A 672 -28.83 3.64 -12.95
N ILE A 673 -30.10 3.26 -13.03
CA ILE A 673 -31.13 3.62 -12.04
C ILE A 673 -31.20 2.53 -10.97
N GLN A 674 -30.96 2.89 -9.71
CA GLN A 674 -31.07 1.97 -8.58
C GLN A 674 -32.48 1.37 -8.49
N TYR A 675 -32.57 0.10 -8.09
CA TYR A 675 -33.79 -0.70 -8.01
C TYR A 675 -34.55 -0.93 -9.32
N SER A 676 -34.01 -0.50 -10.46
CA SER A 676 -34.61 -0.82 -11.77
C SER A 676 -34.67 -2.34 -11.98
N ILE A 677 -35.85 -2.83 -12.37
CA ILE A 677 -36.09 -4.24 -12.74
C ILE A 677 -36.04 -4.40 -14.27
N LYS A 678 -36.52 -3.40 -15.01
CA LYS A 678 -36.48 -3.33 -16.48
C LYS A 678 -35.44 -2.30 -16.91
N ASP A 679 -34.65 -2.63 -17.93
CA ASP A 679 -33.63 -1.72 -18.46
C ASP A 679 -33.80 -1.47 -19.94
N TYR A 680 -33.18 -0.39 -20.39
CA TYR A 680 -33.04 -0.10 -21.82
C TYR A 680 -32.11 -1.09 -22.54
N ILE A 681 -31.03 -1.51 -21.88
CA ILE A 681 -30.13 -2.58 -22.35
C ILE A 681 -30.16 -3.73 -21.34
N ASP A 682 -30.44 -4.93 -21.80
CA ASP A 682 -30.61 -6.10 -20.93
C ASP A 682 -29.31 -6.61 -20.28
N ASP A 683 -29.40 -6.90 -18.98
CA ASP A 683 -28.55 -7.77 -18.15
C ASP A 683 -27.03 -7.49 -17.99
N PHE A 684 -26.44 -6.55 -18.72
CA PHE A 684 -24.98 -6.38 -18.60
C PHE A 684 -24.52 -5.76 -17.27
N LYS A 685 -25.41 -4.99 -16.60
CA LYS A 685 -25.08 -4.20 -15.38
C LYS A 685 -25.17 -4.92 -14.04
N ARG A 686 -25.89 -6.04 -13.93
CA ARG A 686 -26.09 -6.78 -12.66
C ARG A 686 -25.09 -7.92 -12.56
N GLN A 687 -23.93 -7.68 -11.96
CA GLN A 687 -22.97 -8.76 -11.73
C GLN A 687 -23.46 -9.70 -10.63
N SER A 688 -24.05 -9.13 -9.60
CA SER A 688 -24.58 -9.84 -8.44
C SER A 688 -25.70 -10.84 -8.76
N LEU A 689 -26.53 -10.58 -9.77
CA LEU A 689 -27.64 -11.45 -10.19
C LEU A 689 -27.19 -12.88 -10.48
N TYR A 690 -26.04 -13.03 -11.16
CA TYR A 690 -25.44 -14.33 -11.49
C TYR A 690 -25.15 -15.19 -10.25
N PHE A 691 -24.95 -14.55 -9.09
CA PHE A 691 -24.64 -15.21 -7.82
C PHE A 691 -25.83 -15.27 -6.87
N CYS A 692 -26.73 -14.27 -6.93
CA CYS A 692 -27.95 -14.22 -6.14
C CYS A 692 -28.92 -15.35 -6.52
N GLY A 693 -29.03 -15.65 -7.82
CA GLY A 693 -29.86 -16.75 -8.34
C GLY A 693 -31.08 -16.26 -9.12
N ASN A 694 -32.08 -17.12 -9.23
CA ASN A 694 -33.28 -16.87 -10.04
C ASN A 694 -34.48 -16.29 -9.27
N ASN A 695 -34.31 -15.96 -7.98
CA ASN A 695 -35.38 -15.35 -7.19
C ASN A 695 -35.69 -13.94 -7.74
N PRO A 696 -36.97 -13.54 -7.89
CA PRO A 696 -37.37 -12.18 -8.25
C PRO A 696 -36.71 -11.07 -7.43
N ASP A 697 -36.40 -11.31 -6.15
CA ASP A 697 -35.72 -10.37 -5.25
C ASP A 697 -34.29 -10.04 -5.69
N CYS A 698 -33.72 -10.85 -6.59
CA CYS A 698 -32.41 -10.62 -7.20
C CYS A 698 -32.44 -9.65 -8.39
N LEU A 699 -33.63 -9.37 -8.95
CA LEU A 699 -33.78 -8.55 -10.16
C LEU A 699 -33.54 -7.04 -9.96
N PRO A 700 -33.93 -6.41 -8.83
CA PRO A 700 -33.73 -4.97 -8.65
C PRO A 700 -32.23 -4.60 -8.68
N PHE A 701 -31.84 -3.73 -9.62
CA PHE A 701 -30.45 -3.33 -9.79
C PHE A 701 -29.87 -2.66 -8.55
N ASN A 702 -28.66 -3.03 -8.15
CA ASN A 702 -27.95 -2.40 -7.03
C ASN A 702 -28.78 -2.45 -5.73
N SER A 703 -29.57 -3.50 -5.54
CA SER A 703 -30.36 -3.73 -4.32
C SER A 703 -29.50 -4.30 -3.19
N PRO A 704 -29.49 -3.70 -1.99
CA PRO A 704 -28.76 -4.24 -0.85
C PRO A 704 -29.15 -5.69 -0.51
N HIS A 705 -30.43 -6.03 -0.66
CA HIS A 705 -30.94 -7.37 -0.40
C HIS A 705 -30.35 -8.40 -1.38
N ALA A 706 -30.42 -8.10 -2.68
CA ALA A 706 -29.86 -8.96 -3.73
C ALA A 706 -28.35 -9.15 -3.56
N ILE A 707 -27.63 -8.08 -3.20
CA ILE A 707 -26.20 -8.13 -2.90
C ILE A 707 -25.92 -9.03 -1.71
N GLN A 708 -26.70 -8.92 -0.63
CA GLN A 708 -26.48 -9.73 0.56
C GLN A 708 -26.71 -11.22 0.29
N MET A 709 -27.76 -11.56 -0.46
CA MET A 709 -28.01 -12.94 -0.92
C MET A 709 -26.85 -13.44 -1.78
N ALA A 710 -26.38 -12.65 -2.74
CA ALA A 710 -25.24 -13.00 -3.58
C ALA A 710 -23.97 -13.28 -2.76
N LYS A 711 -23.66 -12.44 -1.75
CA LYS A 711 -22.52 -12.65 -0.85
C LYS A 711 -22.64 -13.96 -0.07
N GLN A 712 -23.80 -14.22 0.52
CA GLN A 712 -24.07 -15.45 1.26
C GLN A 712 -23.91 -16.70 0.39
N ARG A 713 -24.42 -16.66 -0.85
CA ARG A 713 -24.26 -17.76 -1.81
C ARG A 713 -22.81 -17.94 -2.23
N VAL A 714 -22.06 -16.87 -2.51
CA VAL A 714 -20.60 -16.97 -2.76
C VAL A 714 -19.88 -17.60 -1.56
N GLU A 715 -20.30 -17.29 -0.34
CA GLU A 715 -19.70 -17.82 0.87
C GLU A 715 -19.95 -19.32 1.10
N LYS A 716 -21.18 -19.78 0.83
CA LYS A 716 -21.63 -21.15 1.11
C LYS A 716 -21.53 -22.09 -0.08
N GLU A 717 -21.73 -21.57 -1.29
CA GLU A 717 -21.92 -22.37 -2.49
C GLU A 717 -20.69 -22.44 -3.38
N TYR A 718 -19.94 -21.34 -3.50
CA TYR A 718 -18.84 -21.25 -4.45
C TYR A 718 -17.51 -21.68 -3.83
N SER A 719 -16.77 -22.50 -4.58
CA SER A 719 -15.40 -22.86 -4.23
C SER A 719 -14.47 -21.68 -4.44
N VAL A 720 -14.39 -21.15 -5.67
CA VAL A 720 -13.52 -20.01 -5.99
C VAL A 720 -14.26 -19.02 -6.88
N VAL A 721 -14.23 -17.74 -6.50
CA VAL A 721 -14.66 -16.61 -7.33
C VAL A 721 -13.47 -15.70 -7.54
N GLY A 722 -12.90 -15.74 -8.75
CA GLY A 722 -11.67 -15.01 -9.08
C GLY A 722 -11.91 -13.64 -9.73
N THR A 723 -10.83 -12.92 -10.01
CA THR A 723 -10.85 -11.77 -10.94
C THR A 723 -9.65 -11.85 -11.89
N TRP A 724 -9.86 -11.47 -13.16
CA TRP A 724 -8.78 -11.40 -14.15
C TRP A 724 -7.93 -10.13 -14.03
N GLU A 725 -8.25 -9.23 -13.09
CA GLU A 725 -7.38 -8.12 -12.70
C GLU A 725 -6.19 -8.63 -11.86
N GLU A 726 -6.39 -9.72 -11.09
CA GLU A 726 -5.40 -10.34 -10.19
C GLU A 726 -5.04 -11.76 -10.68
N ARG A 727 -4.68 -11.89 -11.96
CA ARG A 727 -4.55 -13.18 -12.67
C ARG A 727 -3.70 -14.22 -11.95
N ASN A 728 -2.53 -13.82 -11.46
CA ASN A 728 -1.60 -14.75 -10.81
C ASN A 728 -2.18 -15.33 -9.51
N ILE A 729 -2.91 -14.50 -8.74
CA ILE A 729 -3.57 -14.91 -7.50
C ILE A 729 -4.73 -15.84 -7.84
N THR A 730 -5.60 -15.42 -8.76
CA THR A 730 -6.75 -16.20 -9.23
C THR A 730 -6.34 -17.60 -9.69
N LEU A 731 -5.32 -17.70 -10.56
CA LEU A 731 -4.84 -18.99 -11.05
C LEU A 731 -4.20 -19.85 -9.94
N THR A 732 -3.48 -19.23 -8.99
CA THR A 732 -2.91 -19.96 -7.85
C THR A 732 -3.99 -20.55 -6.96
N VAL A 733 -5.04 -19.78 -6.67
CA VAL A 733 -6.16 -20.23 -5.83
C VAL A 733 -6.94 -21.34 -6.55
N PHE A 734 -7.25 -21.17 -7.84
CA PHE A 734 -7.90 -22.23 -8.63
C PHE A 734 -7.10 -23.54 -8.64
N GLU A 735 -5.80 -23.46 -8.91
CA GLU A 735 -4.89 -24.63 -8.96
C GLU A 735 -4.84 -25.41 -7.65
N LYS A 736 -5.00 -24.73 -6.50
CA LYS A 736 -4.93 -25.38 -5.17
C LYS A 736 -6.27 -25.77 -4.58
N TYR A 737 -7.33 -25.01 -4.81
CA TYR A 737 -8.67 -25.30 -4.25
C TYR A 737 -9.49 -26.24 -5.13
N ILE A 738 -9.21 -26.30 -6.44
CA ILE A 738 -9.92 -27.13 -7.42
C ILE A 738 -8.89 -27.83 -8.34
N PRO A 739 -7.95 -28.63 -7.78
CA PRO A 739 -6.80 -29.13 -8.51
C PRO A 739 -7.17 -30.05 -9.68
N LYS A 740 -8.22 -30.90 -9.56
CA LYS A 740 -8.67 -31.78 -10.66
C LYS A 740 -8.87 -31.02 -11.98
N TYR A 741 -9.32 -29.77 -11.92
CA TYR A 741 -9.66 -28.98 -13.09
C TYR A 741 -8.57 -27.96 -13.47
N PHE A 742 -7.81 -27.47 -12.49
CA PHE A 742 -6.87 -26.35 -12.68
C PHE A 742 -5.40 -26.68 -12.33
N ASN A 743 -5.04 -27.94 -12.13
CA ASN A 743 -3.64 -28.31 -11.97
C ASN A 743 -2.83 -27.80 -13.18
N HIS A 744 -1.64 -27.24 -12.94
CA HIS A 744 -0.77 -26.64 -13.95
C HIS A 744 -1.32 -25.38 -14.65
N ALA A 745 -2.43 -24.79 -14.19
CA ALA A 745 -3.03 -23.62 -14.85
C ALA A 745 -2.06 -22.44 -14.97
N ARG A 746 -1.23 -22.18 -13.95
CA ARG A 746 -0.22 -21.11 -14.00
C ARG A 746 0.87 -21.40 -15.03
N PHE A 747 1.33 -22.65 -15.08
CA PHE A 747 2.35 -23.09 -16.02
C PHE A 747 1.85 -22.96 -17.46
N LEU A 748 0.68 -23.51 -17.76
CA LEU A 748 0.04 -23.45 -19.08
C LEU A 748 -0.24 -22.00 -19.51
N TYR A 749 -0.71 -21.15 -18.59
CA TYR A 749 -0.92 -19.74 -18.88
C TYR A 749 0.38 -19.01 -19.23
N LYS A 750 1.49 -19.32 -18.54
CA LYS A 750 2.80 -18.73 -18.83
C LYS A 750 3.36 -19.22 -20.16
N LEU A 751 3.29 -20.53 -20.41
CA LEU A 751 3.79 -21.19 -21.61
C LEU A 751 3.06 -20.68 -22.86
N HIS A 752 1.74 -20.59 -22.81
CA HIS A 752 0.89 -20.15 -23.92
C HIS A 752 0.50 -18.67 -23.83
N SER A 753 1.27 -17.87 -23.08
CA SER A 753 0.92 -16.47 -22.81
C SER A 753 0.71 -15.63 -24.08
N GLN A 754 1.41 -15.93 -25.18
CA GLN A 754 1.24 -15.24 -26.46
C GLN A 754 -0.07 -15.62 -27.16
N SER A 755 -0.42 -16.91 -27.25
CA SER A 755 -1.68 -17.35 -27.89
C SER A 755 -2.92 -16.99 -27.05
N ILE A 756 -2.78 -16.96 -25.72
CA ILE A 756 -3.83 -16.57 -24.76
C ILE A 756 -4.02 -15.04 -24.75
N ARG A 757 -2.95 -14.23 -24.83
CA ARG A 757 -3.04 -12.75 -24.84
C ARG A 757 -3.42 -12.17 -26.21
N ASN A 758 -3.06 -12.82 -27.32
CA ASN A 758 -3.22 -12.23 -28.65
C ASN A 758 -4.63 -12.37 -29.25
N ARG A 759 -5.52 -13.19 -28.68
CA ARG A 759 -6.87 -13.42 -29.25
C ARG A 759 -7.89 -12.30 -29.00
N ASN A 760 -7.63 -11.37 -28.08
CA ASN A 760 -8.56 -10.28 -27.73
C ASN A 760 -7.84 -8.96 -27.40
N ARG A 761 -6.81 -8.58 -28.19
CA ARG A 761 -6.25 -7.22 -28.12
C ARG A 761 -7.27 -6.21 -28.66
N ASN A 762 -8.08 -5.61 -27.79
CA ASN A 762 -8.66 -4.31 -28.09
C ASN A 762 -7.50 -3.29 -28.08
N ASN A 763 -6.99 -2.96 -29.27
CA ASN A 763 -5.79 -2.12 -29.46
C ASN A 763 -5.90 -0.66 -28.98
N ARG A 764 -7.06 -0.26 -28.45
CA ARG A 764 -7.23 0.97 -27.67
C ARG A 764 -8.22 0.67 -26.54
N LYS A 765 -7.75 0.55 -25.29
CA LYS A 765 -8.66 0.71 -24.15
C LYS A 765 -9.16 2.15 -24.19
N PRO A 766 -10.47 2.40 -24.36
CA PRO A 766 -10.97 3.76 -24.49
C PRO A 766 -10.72 4.52 -23.20
N HIS A 767 -10.17 5.73 -23.30
CA HIS A 767 -9.97 6.59 -22.15
C HIS A 767 -11.33 7.03 -21.61
N ILE A 768 -11.55 6.77 -20.31
CA ILE A 768 -12.74 7.24 -19.59
C ILE A 768 -12.29 8.36 -18.67
N ASP A 769 -12.96 9.51 -18.78
CA ASP A 769 -12.62 10.66 -17.97
C ASP A 769 -12.92 10.36 -16.50
N ARG A 770 -12.12 10.91 -15.58
CA ARG A 770 -12.22 10.60 -14.16
C ARG A 770 -13.59 10.96 -13.58
N ASP A 771 -14.13 12.11 -13.95
CA ASP A 771 -15.46 12.59 -13.56
C ASP A 771 -16.57 11.64 -14.03
N VAL A 772 -16.51 11.18 -15.30
CA VAL A 772 -17.47 10.22 -15.86
C VAL A 772 -17.42 8.90 -15.10
N ARG A 773 -16.22 8.39 -14.81
CA ARG A 773 -16.04 7.17 -14.02
C ARG A 773 -16.63 7.32 -12.61
N GLU A 774 -16.43 8.46 -11.97
CA GLU A 774 -17.01 8.77 -10.65
C GLU A 774 -18.55 8.88 -10.72
N MET A 775 -19.11 9.52 -11.74
CA MET A 775 -20.57 9.61 -11.96
C MET A 775 -21.21 8.22 -12.07
N VAL A 776 -20.64 7.33 -12.88
CA VAL A 776 -21.15 5.97 -13.03
C VAL A 776 -20.95 5.19 -11.73
N ARG A 777 -19.78 5.30 -11.08
CA ARG A 777 -19.48 4.59 -9.83
C ARG A 777 -20.48 4.88 -8.71
N ARG A 778 -21.01 6.11 -8.62
CA ARG A 778 -22.07 6.49 -7.65
C ARG A 778 -23.34 5.67 -7.80
N ASN A 779 -23.63 5.15 -8.99
CA ASN A 779 -24.82 4.35 -9.27
C ASN A 779 -24.60 2.83 -9.09
N PHE A 780 -23.38 2.40 -8.78
CA PHE A 780 -22.99 1.00 -8.63
C PHE A 780 -22.49 0.68 -7.21
N THR A 781 -22.86 1.46 -6.20
CA THR A 781 -22.35 1.34 -4.83
C THR A 781 -22.36 -0.09 -4.28
N ASN A 782 -23.50 -0.78 -4.38
CA ASN A 782 -23.69 -2.13 -3.84
C ASN A 782 -23.10 -3.20 -4.79
N GLU A 783 -23.11 -2.99 -6.10
CA GLU A 783 -22.38 -3.85 -7.05
C GLU A 783 -20.85 -3.81 -6.79
N TYR A 784 -20.30 -2.63 -6.45
CA TYR A 784 -18.91 -2.50 -6.01
C TYR A 784 -18.67 -3.20 -4.68
N GLU A 785 -19.61 -3.10 -3.75
CA GLU A 785 -19.54 -3.82 -2.48
C GLU A 785 -19.44 -5.34 -2.69
N PHE A 786 -20.24 -5.88 -3.61
CA PHE A 786 -20.17 -7.29 -4.01
C PHE A 786 -18.85 -7.67 -4.68
N TYR A 787 -18.37 -6.84 -5.62
CA TYR A 787 -17.09 -7.03 -6.29
C TYR A 787 -15.92 -7.07 -5.28
N TYR A 788 -15.87 -6.11 -4.35
CA TYR A 788 -14.82 -6.08 -3.33
C TYR A 788 -14.92 -7.22 -2.33
N PHE A 789 -16.13 -7.66 -1.99
CA PHE A 789 -16.33 -8.85 -1.17
C PHE A 789 -15.72 -10.10 -1.85
N CYS A 790 -16.00 -10.32 -3.13
CA CYS A 790 -15.43 -11.44 -3.88
C CYS A 790 -13.89 -11.35 -3.95
N LYS A 791 -13.36 -10.15 -4.21
CA LYS A 791 -11.91 -9.90 -4.24
C LYS A 791 -11.26 -10.14 -2.87
N GLN A 792 -11.91 -9.70 -1.78
CA GLN A 792 -11.45 -9.95 -0.41
C GLN A 792 -11.43 -11.45 -0.10
N ARG A 793 -12.48 -12.20 -0.47
CA ARG A 793 -12.53 -13.66 -0.31
C ARG A 793 -11.41 -14.37 -1.06
N LEU A 794 -11.12 -13.96 -2.31
CA LEU A 794 -10.01 -14.49 -3.09
C LEU A 794 -8.66 -14.28 -2.39
N TYR A 795 -8.39 -13.09 -1.85
CA TYR A 795 -7.17 -12.86 -1.09
C TYR A 795 -7.10 -13.68 0.20
N LYS A 796 -8.23 -13.87 0.91
CA LYS A 796 -8.25 -14.73 2.10
C LYS A 796 -7.85 -16.17 1.74
N GLN A 797 -8.35 -16.70 0.62
CA GLN A 797 -7.97 -18.03 0.12
C GLN A 797 -6.48 -18.08 -0.27
N TYR A 798 -5.97 -17.04 -0.94
CA TYR A 798 -4.56 -16.97 -1.29
C TYR A 798 -3.64 -16.91 -0.06
N ILE A 799 -3.99 -16.09 0.93
CA ILE A 799 -3.24 -15.97 2.18
C ILE A 799 -3.24 -17.30 2.94
N ALA A 800 -4.39 -18.01 3.00
CA ALA A 800 -4.47 -19.32 3.62
C ALA A 800 -3.47 -20.32 3.02
N LEU A 801 -3.31 -20.31 1.69
CA LEU A 801 -2.32 -21.15 0.99
C LEU A 801 -0.87 -20.77 1.33
N GLN A 802 -0.58 -19.47 1.50
CA GLN A 802 0.78 -19.04 1.90
C GLN A 802 1.10 -19.46 3.33
N LEU A 803 0.12 -19.35 4.23
CA LEU A 803 0.27 -19.78 5.63
C LEU A 803 0.51 -21.30 5.74
N GLU A 804 -0.21 -22.13 4.97
CA GLU A 804 0.05 -23.59 4.96
C GLU A 804 1.41 -23.98 4.36
N ASN A 805 1.90 -23.26 3.34
CA ASN A 805 3.23 -23.52 2.78
C ASN A 805 4.37 -23.10 3.72
N ASN A 806 4.14 -22.14 4.61
CA ASN A 806 5.12 -21.72 5.61
C ASN A 806 5.13 -22.62 6.86
N LEU A 807 4.17 -23.56 6.97
CA LEU A 807 4.08 -24.56 8.03
C LEU A 807 4.64 -25.94 7.61
N LYS A 808 5.07 -26.10 6.36
CA LYS A 808 5.82 -27.25 5.83
C LYS A 808 7.27 -26.85 5.62
#